data_AF-A0A928VGU4-F1
#
_entry.id   AF-A0A928VGU4-F1
#
_cell.length_a   1.000
_cell.length_b   1.000
_cell.length_c   1.000
_cell.angle_alpha   90.00
_cell.angle_beta   90.00
_cell.angle_gamma   90.00
#
_symmetry.space_group_name_H-M   'P 1'
#
loop_
_entity.id
_entity.type
_entity.pdbx_description
1 polymer ?
#
loop_
_entity_poly.entity_id
_entity_poly.type
_entity_poly.pdbx_seq_one_letter_code
_entity_poly.pdbx_strand_id
1 'polypeptide(L)'
;VERIGPVMFPGRWKLFFLSYWNRAKRKGKITILSAGSVAHQVPGGYMDPIAKLPDGRTHLQQTIQMILKILKGEALRADQSIPKQISHYALYREAAFNRPEYYPIQPINTENYQPIGKWMGRLILPQQEKRFQGVFFEVHHAPDSSLIGRTVKLRWSNRPDVQKRVKAVTKDVHFSADAEFSSKFGGAVHPDRINHWQQVDPLESLAGSHPVDDIIVMLCDPVQVQGDTLYIDTTPIQITGRFYALVQFVLPISGTDQFQVIHFDRTSRQFTGDSEVMRLPEVVFAKNYGSYPSTTRDIEHSPYNETGWYVYGAKDANGVFVVQSIAPRALFQLQPEKVTFGRRSAFNYVRFGAWKNAAEQKGKLSSVLCSSRRSSDGIETAIEDWKIGDKALLLHTYGGIGGNNKEPAAATPIFFGHFAYGIAEVVYEPLADEPRFDIQYHQVYTQNTDGLVAGTLHWSRYMGDRQFGWLGTRPVCDILIKLDAFTEPYQIGDVALSPLDLMRLQLEVMTARYRIGDGTGGTFVGPANNCSQDSNQALFASIQSVERILQNIPDVAALLLQQEESRYRTLRVLGEDLESALQPFGGPRSDWQNNEYNLGSTLEDDPLRNLWIGLGSWRTMFPRKASDTIAETFIQYGASVWVLRTNQMGGFDPDISPIAPTTF
;
A
#
# COMPACT_ATOMS: atom_id res chain seq x y z
N VAL A 1 24.01 44.52 6.51
CA VAL A 1 23.14 43.64 7.32
C VAL A 1 23.17 42.20 6.80
N GLU A 2 22.80 41.92 5.54
CA GLU A 2 22.71 40.56 5.00
C GLU A 2 24.05 39.79 4.99
N ARG A 3 25.16 40.43 4.59
CA ARG A 3 26.53 39.85 4.64
C ARG A 3 27.03 39.46 6.04
N ILE A 4 26.48 40.07 7.08
CA ILE A 4 26.86 39.80 8.49
C ILE A 4 25.99 38.68 9.08
N GLY A 5 24.81 38.44 8.52
CA GLY A 5 23.85 37.43 9.01
C GLY A 5 24.42 36.01 9.14
N PRO A 6 25.15 35.47 8.14
CA PRO A 6 25.80 34.16 8.26
C PRO A 6 26.82 34.06 9.38
N VAL A 7 27.32 35.17 9.93
CA VAL A 7 28.28 35.22 11.04
C VAL A 7 27.56 35.46 12.37
N MET A 8 26.58 36.35 12.43
CA MET A 8 25.91 36.72 13.68
C MET A 8 24.86 35.72 14.16
N PHE A 9 24.35 34.84 13.29
CA PHE A 9 23.33 33.87 13.64
C PHE A 9 23.91 32.46 13.63
N PRO A 10 24.21 31.86 14.81
CA PRO A 10 24.79 30.52 14.92
C PRO A 10 24.01 29.46 14.15
N GLY A 11 22.68 29.57 14.13
CA GLY A 11 21.82 28.68 13.33
C GLY A 11 22.13 28.67 11.82
N ARG A 12 22.84 29.66 11.27
CA ARG A 12 23.25 29.69 9.85
C ARG A 12 24.67 29.17 9.60
N TRP A 13 25.44 28.85 10.65
CA TRP A 13 26.82 28.41 10.51
C TRP A 13 26.86 26.96 10.01
N LYS A 14 27.80 26.66 9.12
CA LYS A 14 27.93 25.32 8.51
C LYS A 14 28.11 24.20 9.55
N LEU A 15 28.71 24.51 10.70
CA LEU A 15 28.94 23.55 11.79
C LEU A 15 27.63 23.00 12.39
N PHE A 16 26.58 23.83 12.46
CA PHE A 16 25.26 23.40 12.94
C PHE A 16 24.44 22.81 11.80
N PHE A 17 24.92 21.72 11.22
CA PHE A 17 24.30 21.12 10.04
C PHE A 17 22.84 20.70 10.27
N LEU A 18 22.42 20.41 11.50
CA LEU A 18 21.03 20.08 11.84
C LEU A 18 20.13 21.31 12.09
N SER A 19 20.65 22.54 12.01
CA SER A 19 19.82 23.73 12.18
C SER A 19 18.74 23.84 11.11
N TYR A 20 17.60 24.48 11.45
CA TYR A 20 16.53 24.73 10.49
C TYR A 20 17.02 25.41 9.21
N TRP A 21 17.89 26.41 9.34
CA TRP A 21 18.46 27.12 8.19
C TRP A 21 19.29 26.21 7.29
N ASN A 22 20.23 25.43 7.85
CA ASN A 22 21.10 24.58 7.04
C ASN A 22 20.35 23.39 6.45
N ARG A 23 19.35 22.86 7.15
CA ARG A 23 18.43 21.85 6.60
C ARG A 23 17.60 22.42 5.44
N ALA A 24 16.97 23.57 5.64
CA ALA A 24 16.19 24.26 4.62
C ALA A 24 17.04 24.59 3.38
N LYS A 25 18.29 25.05 3.59
CA LYS A 25 19.25 25.30 2.50
C LYS A 25 19.62 24.01 1.76
N ARG A 26 19.94 22.90 2.46
CA ARG A 26 20.25 21.61 1.81
C ARG A 26 19.05 21.03 1.04
N LYS A 27 17.85 21.23 1.55
CA LYS A 27 16.59 20.83 0.92
C LYS A 27 16.11 21.81 -0.16
N GLY A 28 16.93 22.79 -0.56
CA GLY A 28 16.56 23.78 -1.57
C GLY A 28 15.40 24.73 -1.18
N LYS A 29 14.89 24.69 0.06
CA LYS A 29 13.82 25.59 0.57
C LYS A 29 14.29 27.06 0.63
N ILE A 30 15.59 27.31 0.57
CA ILE A 30 16.19 28.65 0.60
C ILE A 30 17.03 28.83 -0.66
N THR A 31 16.62 29.79 -1.51
CA THR A 31 17.45 30.29 -2.61
C THR A 31 17.94 31.69 -2.24
N ILE A 32 19.25 31.92 -2.34
CA ILE A 32 19.86 33.23 -2.06
C ILE A 32 20.20 33.88 -3.39
N LEU A 33 19.50 34.96 -3.73
CA LEU A 33 19.78 35.78 -4.90
C LEU A 33 20.58 37.00 -4.46
N SER A 34 21.80 37.16 -4.96
CA SER A 34 22.58 38.36 -4.68
C SER A 34 22.04 39.53 -5.50
N ALA A 35 21.64 40.61 -4.82
CA ALA A 35 21.33 41.89 -5.44
C ALA A 35 22.59 42.69 -5.82
N GLY A 36 23.81 42.15 -5.63
CA GLY A 36 25.05 42.84 -5.97
C GLY A 36 25.43 43.93 -4.96
N SER A 37 25.96 45.06 -5.44
CA SER A 37 26.45 46.19 -4.63
C SER A 37 25.34 47.18 -4.25
N VAL A 38 24.23 46.69 -3.69
CA VAL A 38 23.06 47.49 -3.31
C VAL A 38 22.92 47.55 -1.78
N ALA A 39 22.62 48.73 -1.24
CA ALA A 39 22.44 48.94 0.21
C ALA A 39 20.98 48.71 0.66
N HIS A 40 20.70 48.74 1.97
CA HIS A 40 19.37 48.39 2.49
C HIS A 40 18.39 49.57 2.63
N GLN A 41 18.77 50.67 3.30
CA GLN A 41 17.86 51.79 3.65
C GLN A 41 18.57 53.17 3.60
N VAL A 42 19.50 53.36 2.67
CA VAL A 42 20.22 54.63 2.46
C VAL A 42 20.21 54.99 0.98
N PRO A 43 20.56 56.23 0.57
CA PRO A 43 20.90 56.51 -0.82
C PRO A 43 21.87 55.44 -1.35
N GLY A 44 21.55 54.84 -2.49
CA GLY A 44 22.14 53.58 -2.98
C GLY A 44 21.39 52.30 -2.56
N GLY A 45 20.18 52.42 -2.02
CA GLY A 45 19.37 51.29 -1.53
C GLY A 45 18.55 50.56 -2.60
N TYR A 46 17.87 49.46 -2.23
CA TYR A 46 17.08 48.63 -3.17
C TYR A 46 15.98 49.39 -3.93
N MET A 47 15.43 50.43 -3.33
CA MET A 47 14.36 51.25 -3.91
C MET A 47 14.87 52.57 -4.49
N ASP A 48 16.19 52.75 -4.61
CA ASP A 48 16.78 54.00 -5.12
C ASP A 48 16.61 54.10 -6.64
N PRO A 49 15.88 55.12 -7.15
CA PRO A 49 15.66 55.29 -8.58
C PRO A 49 16.81 56.02 -9.30
N ILE A 50 17.79 56.56 -8.56
CA ILE A 50 18.88 57.38 -9.08
C ILE A 50 20.20 56.59 -9.11
N ALA A 51 20.50 55.84 -8.04
CA ALA A 51 21.73 55.06 -7.94
C ALA A 51 21.79 53.98 -9.03
N LYS A 52 22.92 53.93 -9.74
CA LYS A 52 23.12 53.03 -10.88
C LYS A 52 24.17 51.96 -10.60
N LEU A 53 23.91 50.77 -11.12
CA LEU A 53 24.87 49.68 -11.22
C LEU A 53 25.90 49.96 -12.33
N PRO A 54 27.02 49.21 -12.37
CA PRO A 54 28.00 49.32 -13.45
C PRO A 54 27.44 49.08 -14.86
N ASP A 55 26.30 48.38 -14.98
CA ASP A 55 25.62 48.11 -16.26
C ASP A 55 24.61 49.19 -16.67
N GLY A 56 24.52 50.29 -15.92
CA GLY A 56 23.65 51.43 -16.21
C GLY A 56 22.21 51.33 -15.71
N ARG A 57 21.77 50.17 -15.20
CA ARG A 57 20.45 50.02 -14.56
C ARG A 57 20.40 50.70 -13.21
N THR A 58 19.24 51.23 -12.83
CA THR A 58 19.03 51.75 -11.47
C THR A 58 18.83 50.61 -10.48
N HIS A 59 19.11 50.85 -9.20
CA HIS A 59 18.89 49.85 -8.15
C HIS A 59 17.41 49.45 -8.07
N LEU A 60 16.48 50.41 -8.20
CA LEU A 60 15.04 50.13 -8.29
C LEU A 60 14.69 49.23 -9.49
N GLN A 61 15.25 49.49 -10.67
CA GLN A 61 15.02 48.67 -11.86
C GLN A 61 15.49 47.22 -11.66
N GLN A 62 16.66 47.02 -11.04
CA GLN A 62 17.15 45.69 -10.72
C GLN A 62 16.23 44.97 -9.72
N THR A 63 15.80 45.66 -8.66
CA THR A 63 14.89 45.10 -7.64
C THR A 63 13.57 44.66 -8.26
N ILE A 64 12.95 45.50 -9.09
CA ILE A 64 11.70 45.16 -9.80
C ILE A 64 11.91 43.96 -10.72
N GLN A 65 12.99 43.92 -11.49
CA GLN A 65 13.30 42.78 -12.37
C GLN A 65 13.49 41.49 -11.57
N MET A 66 14.17 41.55 -10.42
CA MET A 66 14.37 40.38 -9.56
C MET A 66 13.04 39.88 -8.97
N ILE A 67 12.18 40.78 -8.48
CA ILE A 67 10.82 40.44 -8.02
C ILE A 67 10.01 39.81 -9.14
N LEU A 68 10.02 40.39 -10.35
CA LEU A 68 9.30 39.85 -11.50
C LEU A 68 9.82 38.45 -11.88
N LYS A 69 11.13 38.22 -11.83
CA LYS A 69 11.70 36.87 -12.04
C LYS A 69 11.25 35.89 -10.97
N ILE A 70 11.14 36.31 -9.71
CA ILE A 70 10.62 35.45 -8.62
C ILE A 70 9.15 35.13 -8.87
N LEU A 71 8.32 36.14 -9.14
CA LEU A 71 6.88 35.98 -9.37
C LEU A 71 6.56 35.14 -10.62
N LYS A 72 7.42 35.18 -11.64
CA LYS A 72 7.32 34.34 -12.84
C LYS A 72 7.95 32.95 -12.69
N GLY A 73 8.56 32.64 -11.53
CA GLY A 73 9.28 31.39 -11.30
C GLY A 73 10.63 31.27 -12.03
N GLU A 74 11.08 32.32 -12.74
CA GLU A 74 12.34 32.35 -13.50
C GLU A 74 13.58 32.48 -12.60
N ALA A 75 13.43 33.05 -11.40
CA ALA A 75 14.52 33.22 -10.43
C ALA A 75 14.85 31.92 -9.66
N LEU A 76 13.87 31.01 -9.59
CA LEU A 76 13.98 29.69 -8.98
C LEU A 76 14.46 28.67 -10.01
N ARG A 77 15.55 28.96 -10.71
CA ARG A 77 16.31 27.86 -11.31
C ARG A 77 16.91 27.11 -10.13
N ALA A 78 16.28 26.00 -9.77
CA ALA A 78 16.88 25.02 -8.89
C ALA A 78 18.34 24.88 -9.30
N ASP A 79 19.24 25.04 -8.34
CA ASP A 79 20.66 24.91 -8.60
C ASP A 79 20.87 23.60 -9.35
N GLN A 80 21.29 23.67 -10.63
CA GLN A 80 21.55 22.49 -11.46
C GLN A 80 22.64 21.60 -10.84
N SER A 81 23.29 22.06 -9.75
CA SER A 81 24.19 21.29 -8.92
C SER A 81 23.54 20.19 -8.08
N ILE A 82 22.21 20.22 -7.81
CA ILE A 82 21.57 19.19 -6.99
C ILE A 82 21.33 17.93 -7.84
N PRO A 83 22.01 16.81 -7.55
CA PRO A 83 21.81 15.58 -8.31
C PRO A 83 20.39 15.06 -8.13
N LYS A 84 19.72 14.71 -9.23
CA LYS A 84 18.41 14.04 -9.21
C LYS A 84 18.59 12.54 -9.04
N GLN A 85 17.96 11.96 -8.02
CA GLN A 85 17.85 10.51 -7.89
C GLN A 85 16.71 10.00 -8.78
N ILE A 86 17.02 9.01 -9.63
CA ILE A 86 16.03 8.32 -10.45
C ILE A 86 15.31 7.30 -9.55
N SER A 87 13.98 7.29 -9.62
CA SER A 87 13.17 6.33 -8.86
C SER A 87 13.26 4.93 -9.49
N HIS A 88 13.09 3.90 -8.68
CA HIS A 88 12.93 2.53 -9.19
C HIS A 88 11.77 2.44 -10.18
N TYR A 89 10.62 3.04 -9.87
CA TYR A 89 9.48 3.12 -10.78
C TYR A 89 9.86 3.64 -12.16
N ALA A 90 10.66 4.72 -12.24
CA ALA A 90 11.08 5.26 -13.53
C ALA A 90 11.95 4.27 -14.31
N LEU A 91 12.88 3.58 -13.64
CA LEU A 91 13.69 2.52 -14.23
C LEU A 91 12.83 1.33 -14.68
N TYR A 92 11.92 0.86 -13.83
CA TYR A 92 11.04 -0.26 -14.12
C TYR A 92 10.20 -0.01 -15.35
N ARG A 93 9.71 1.23 -15.52
CA ARG A 93 8.96 1.63 -16.71
C ARG A 93 9.81 1.69 -17.98
N GLU A 94 11.13 1.67 -17.95
CA GLU A 94 11.94 1.57 -19.18
C GLU A 94 11.67 0.25 -19.92
N ALA A 95 11.37 -0.82 -19.18
CA ALA A 95 10.94 -2.09 -19.76
C ALA A 95 9.48 -2.04 -20.26
N ALA A 96 9.28 -2.44 -21.51
CA ALA A 96 7.97 -2.34 -22.17
C ALA A 96 6.88 -3.19 -21.47
N PHE A 97 7.23 -4.38 -20.96
CA PHE A 97 6.28 -5.27 -20.28
C PHE A 97 5.75 -4.72 -18.94
N ASN A 98 6.31 -3.62 -18.43
CA ASN A 98 5.80 -2.92 -17.25
C ASN A 98 4.84 -1.78 -17.61
N ARG A 99 4.47 -1.63 -18.89
CA ARG A 99 3.58 -0.58 -19.39
C ARG A 99 2.25 -1.18 -19.83
N PRO A 100 1.10 -0.60 -19.48
CA PRO A 100 -0.20 -1.10 -19.92
C PRO A 100 -0.33 -1.20 -21.45
N GLU A 101 0.26 -0.26 -22.18
CA GLU A 101 0.20 -0.20 -23.65
C GLU A 101 0.84 -1.41 -24.35
N TYR A 102 1.68 -2.17 -23.64
CA TYR A 102 2.29 -3.40 -24.14
C TYR A 102 1.27 -4.55 -24.30
N TYR A 103 0.11 -4.42 -23.66
CA TYR A 103 -0.89 -5.48 -23.53
C TYR A 103 -2.19 -5.11 -24.24
N PRO A 104 -2.35 -5.43 -25.54
CA PRO A 104 -3.58 -5.12 -26.28
C PRO A 104 -4.80 -5.87 -25.70
N ILE A 105 -6.00 -5.32 -25.88
CA ILE A 105 -7.25 -6.01 -25.54
C ILE A 105 -7.51 -7.10 -26.57
N GLN A 106 -7.47 -8.35 -26.13
CA GLN A 106 -7.59 -9.53 -26.97
C GLN A 106 -8.34 -10.63 -26.20
N PRO A 107 -9.05 -11.53 -26.91
CA PRO A 107 -9.69 -12.69 -26.29
C PRO A 107 -8.66 -13.68 -25.75
N ILE A 108 -9.05 -14.45 -24.74
CA ILE A 108 -8.24 -15.50 -24.12
C ILE A 108 -9.08 -16.76 -23.92
N ASN A 109 -8.43 -17.93 -23.87
CA ASN A 109 -9.14 -19.19 -23.63
C ASN A 109 -9.68 -19.23 -22.20
N THR A 110 -10.99 -19.22 -22.02
CA THR A 110 -11.62 -19.22 -20.69
C THR A 110 -11.61 -20.58 -19.99
N GLU A 111 -11.18 -21.66 -20.67
CA GLU A 111 -10.97 -22.96 -20.03
C GLU A 111 -9.70 -22.96 -19.16
N ASN A 112 -8.62 -22.36 -19.67
CA ASN A 112 -7.31 -22.31 -19.00
C ASN A 112 -7.09 -21.03 -18.19
N TYR A 113 -7.88 -19.98 -18.46
CA TYR A 113 -7.70 -18.66 -17.85
C TYR A 113 -8.98 -18.14 -17.24
N GLN A 114 -8.81 -17.39 -16.15
CA GLN A 114 -9.89 -16.70 -15.46
C GLN A 114 -9.59 -15.21 -15.34
N PRO A 115 -10.59 -14.33 -15.45
CA PRO A 115 -10.42 -12.93 -15.13
C PRO A 115 -10.18 -12.75 -13.63
N ILE A 116 -9.38 -11.74 -13.26
CA ILE A 116 -9.11 -11.46 -11.83
C ILE A 116 -10.37 -10.90 -11.13
N GLY A 117 -11.17 -10.11 -11.85
CA GLY A 117 -12.43 -9.55 -11.35
C GLY A 117 -13.42 -9.29 -12.48
N LYS A 118 -14.70 -9.05 -12.12
CA LYS A 118 -15.77 -8.82 -13.10
C LYS A 118 -15.56 -7.56 -13.94
N TRP A 119 -15.14 -6.49 -13.28
CA TRP A 119 -14.82 -5.20 -13.87
C TRP A 119 -13.34 -4.93 -13.67
N MET A 120 -12.60 -4.77 -14.75
CA MET A 120 -11.17 -4.46 -14.72
C MET A 120 -10.84 -3.40 -15.76
N GLY A 121 -9.88 -2.55 -15.45
CA GLY A 121 -9.49 -1.49 -16.37
C GLY A 121 -8.43 -0.56 -15.84
N ARG A 122 -8.03 0.37 -16.70
CA ARG A 122 -7.04 1.39 -16.39
C ARG A 122 -7.72 2.69 -15.98
N LEU A 123 -7.26 3.25 -14.87
CA LEU A 123 -7.67 4.59 -14.46
C LEU A 123 -6.93 5.63 -15.30
N ILE A 124 -7.68 6.59 -15.83
CA ILE A 124 -7.15 7.72 -16.61
C ILE A 124 -7.59 9.00 -15.93
N LEU A 125 -6.63 9.78 -15.43
CA LEU A 125 -6.90 11.06 -14.81
C LEU A 125 -7.32 12.09 -15.89
N PRO A 126 -8.50 12.72 -15.78
CA PRO A 126 -8.93 13.74 -16.74
C PRO A 126 -7.98 14.94 -16.76
N GLN A 127 -7.91 15.67 -17.87
CA GLN A 127 -7.25 16.99 -17.87
C GLN A 127 -7.97 17.95 -16.91
N GLN A 128 -7.24 18.88 -16.30
CA GLN A 128 -7.76 19.77 -15.25
C GLN A 128 -9.02 20.53 -15.69
N GLU A 129 -9.10 20.95 -16.95
CA GLU A 129 -10.21 21.71 -17.53
C GLU A 129 -11.44 20.84 -17.85
N LYS A 130 -11.26 19.51 -17.88
CA LYS A 130 -12.29 18.51 -18.21
C LYS A 130 -12.73 17.68 -17.01
N ARG A 131 -12.35 18.09 -15.80
CA ARG A 131 -12.69 17.40 -14.56
C ARG A 131 -14.21 17.33 -14.37
N PHE A 132 -14.67 16.21 -13.82
CA PHE A 132 -16.09 15.96 -13.55
C PHE A 132 -16.32 15.30 -12.19
N GLN A 133 -15.34 15.38 -11.28
CA GLN A 133 -15.34 14.68 -9.98
C GLN A 133 -15.50 13.17 -10.17
N GLY A 134 -14.39 12.56 -10.57
CA GLY A 134 -14.24 11.19 -11.01
C GLY A 134 -13.08 11.05 -11.98
N VAL A 135 -12.94 9.86 -12.55
CA VAL A 135 -11.86 9.52 -13.48
C VAL A 135 -12.41 8.83 -14.72
N PHE A 136 -11.65 8.81 -15.80
CA PHE A 136 -11.96 7.94 -16.91
C PHE A 136 -11.49 6.52 -16.59
N PHE A 137 -12.22 5.53 -17.10
CA PHE A 137 -11.94 4.11 -16.93
C PHE A 137 -11.91 3.45 -18.30
N GLU A 138 -10.72 3.05 -18.74
CA GLU A 138 -10.56 2.22 -19.92
C GLU A 138 -10.88 0.78 -19.56
N VAL A 139 -12.03 0.30 -20.01
CA VAL A 139 -12.57 -1.02 -19.66
C VAL A 139 -11.74 -2.10 -20.34
N HIS A 140 -11.04 -2.91 -19.57
CA HIS A 140 -10.29 -4.07 -20.07
C HIS A 140 -11.10 -5.37 -19.96
N HIS A 141 -12.01 -5.43 -18.99
CA HIS A 141 -12.98 -6.51 -18.81
C HIS A 141 -14.24 -5.96 -18.14
N ALA A 142 -15.40 -6.42 -18.60
CA ALA A 142 -16.71 -6.15 -17.99
C ALA A 142 -17.66 -7.33 -18.23
N PRO A 143 -18.73 -7.49 -17.41
CA PRO A 143 -19.80 -8.44 -17.70
C PRO A 143 -20.50 -8.16 -19.04
N ASP A 144 -20.65 -6.89 -19.41
CA ASP A 144 -21.12 -6.47 -20.72
C ASP A 144 -19.92 -6.31 -21.68
N SER A 145 -19.81 -7.25 -22.62
CA SER A 145 -18.72 -7.27 -23.60
C SER A 145 -18.70 -6.06 -24.53
N SER A 146 -19.82 -5.34 -24.69
CA SER A 146 -19.88 -4.12 -25.52
C SER A 146 -19.12 -2.93 -24.94
N LEU A 147 -18.81 -2.97 -23.64
CA LEU A 147 -18.04 -1.94 -22.95
C LEU A 147 -16.52 -2.19 -23.05
N ILE A 148 -16.09 -3.41 -23.35
CA ILE A 148 -14.66 -3.77 -23.41
C ILE A 148 -13.97 -2.95 -24.51
N GLY A 149 -12.86 -2.30 -24.15
CA GLY A 149 -12.11 -1.38 -25.01
C GLY A 149 -12.65 0.04 -25.07
N ARG A 150 -13.81 0.33 -24.44
CA ARG A 150 -14.33 1.69 -24.33
C ARG A 150 -13.73 2.41 -23.13
N THR A 151 -13.59 3.73 -23.26
CA THR A 151 -13.33 4.61 -22.13
C THR A 151 -14.63 5.20 -21.63
N VAL A 152 -15.00 4.87 -20.40
CA VAL A 152 -16.22 5.36 -19.72
C VAL A 152 -15.86 6.24 -18.53
N LYS A 153 -16.83 6.94 -17.95
CA LYS A 153 -16.63 7.69 -16.70
C LYS A 153 -16.76 6.74 -15.52
N LEU A 154 -15.92 6.90 -14.50
CA LEU A 154 -16.02 6.22 -13.21
C LEU A 154 -16.20 7.26 -12.12
N ARG A 155 -17.24 7.10 -11.30
CA ARG A 155 -17.62 8.04 -10.24
C ARG A 155 -18.01 7.32 -8.97
N TRP A 156 -17.96 8.04 -7.87
CA TRP A 156 -18.57 7.61 -6.61
C TRP A 156 -20.09 7.63 -6.72
N SER A 157 -20.77 6.62 -6.17
CA SER A 157 -22.23 6.60 -6.14
C SER A 157 -22.81 7.74 -5.31
N ASN A 158 -24.04 8.14 -5.61
CA ASN A 158 -24.73 9.24 -4.91
C ASN A 158 -25.27 8.85 -3.52
N ARG A 159 -24.93 7.66 -3.00
CA ARG A 159 -25.38 7.22 -1.69
C ARG A 159 -24.86 8.17 -0.60
N PRO A 160 -25.68 8.59 0.38
CA PRO A 160 -25.26 9.55 1.40
C PRO A 160 -24.02 9.12 2.20
N ASP A 161 -23.89 7.84 2.52
CA ASP A 161 -22.75 7.30 3.25
C ASP A 161 -21.45 7.35 2.44
N VAL A 162 -21.52 7.04 1.14
CA VAL A 162 -20.40 7.14 0.19
C VAL A 162 -19.96 8.60 0.05
N GLN A 163 -20.91 9.50 -0.24
CA GLN A 163 -20.62 10.92 -0.42
C GLN A 163 -20.03 11.57 0.83
N LYS A 164 -20.49 11.17 2.02
CA LYS A 164 -19.91 11.63 3.29
C LYS A 164 -18.43 11.24 3.41
N ARG A 165 -18.07 10.00 3.08
CA ARG A 165 -16.67 9.53 3.12
C ARG A 165 -15.81 10.27 2.09
N VAL A 166 -16.28 10.35 0.84
CA VAL A 166 -15.57 11.02 -0.26
C VAL A 166 -15.28 12.48 0.09
N LYS A 167 -16.30 13.20 0.60
CA LYS A 167 -16.14 14.60 1.01
C LYS A 167 -15.13 14.77 2.15
N ALA A 168 -15.07 13.82 3.10
CA ALA A 168 -14.14 13.92 4.23
C ALA A 168 -12.66 13.92 3.82
N VAL A 169 -12.34 13.31 2.68
CA VAL A 169 -10.97 13.18 2.15
C VAL A 169 -10.74 13.90 0.83
N THR A 170 -11.73 14.63 0.35
CA THR A 170 -11.55 15.53 -0.80
C THR A 170 -10.80 16.77 -0.32
N LYS A 171 -9.64 17.05 -0.91
CA LYS A 171 -8.74 18.11 -0.46
C LYS A 171 -8.17 18.90 -1.63
N ASP A 172 -7.82 20.14 -1.38
CA ASP A 172 -6.94 20.88 -2.28
C ASP A 172 -5.53 20.31 -2.14
N VAL A 173 -4.82 20.16 -3.26
CA VAL A 173 -3.47 19.61 -3.28
C VAL A 173 -2.49 20.71 -3.66
N HIS A 174 -1.60 21.02 -2.73
CA HIS A 174 -0.50 21.94 -2.90
C HIS A 174 0.74 21.37 -2.23
N PHE A 175 1.76 21.05 -3.03
CA PHE A 175 2.94 20.40 -2.51
C PHE A 175 3.63 21.26 -1.46
N SER A 176 3.90 20.66 -0.30
CA SER A 176 4.82 21.22 0.67
C SER A 176 6.23 21.28 0.08
N ALA A 177 7.08 22.13 0.62
CA ALA A 177 8.46 22.23 0.16
C ALA A 177 9.23 20.90 0.29
N ASP A 178 8.86 20.03 1.23
CA ASP A 178 9.45 18.68 1.34
C ASP A 178 8.94 17.75 0.23
N ALA A 179 7.64 17.79 -0.10
CA ALA A 179 7.07 17.06 -1.23
C ALA A 179 7.64 17.53 -2.57
N GLU A 180 7.79 18.84 -2.78
CA GLU A 180 8.44 19.38 -3.97
C GLU A 180 9.89 18.90 -4.10
N PHE A 181 10.67 18.95 -3.02
CA PHE A 181 12.05 18.50 -3.05
C PHE A 181 12.16 16.99 -3.28
N SER A 182 11.37 16.20 -2.56
CA SER A 182 11.35 14.73 -2.68
C SER A 182 10.93 14.28 -4.08
N SER A 183 9.89 14.89 -4.64
CA SER A 183 9.41 14.63 -6.00
C SER A 183 10.44 14.99 -7.07
N LYS A 184 11.07 16.16 -6.96
CA LYS A 184 12.02 16.64 -7.99
C LYS A 184 13.40 15.99 -7.90
N PHE A 185 13.88 15.71 -6.69
CA PHE A 185 15.28 15.31 -6.45
C PHE A 185 15.45 14.00 -5.65
N GLY A 186 14.49 13.65 -4.79
CA GLY A 186 14.63 12.56 -3.81
C GLY A 186 14.34 11.14 -4.33
N GLY A 187 13.91 10.99 -5.59
CA GLY A 187 13.68 9.68 -6.21
C GLY A 187 12.45 8.92 -5.67
N ALA A 188 11.57 9.59 -4.91
CA ALA A 188 10.26 9.08 -4.55
C ALA A 188 9.21 9.51 -5.60
N VAL A 189 8.23 8.64 -5.84
CA VAL A 189 7.11 8.93 -6.75
C VAL A 189 6.03 9.69 -5.98
N HIS A 190 5.69 10.88 -6.46
CA HIS A 190 4.67 11.76 -5.89
C HIS A 190 3.55 11.99 -6.92
N PRO A 191 2.34 12.36 -6.48
CA PRO A 191 1.21 12.63 -7.36
C PRO A 191 1.32 14.02 -8.02
N ASP A 192 2.38 14.24 -8.80
CA ASP A 192 2.75 15.54 -9.37
C ASP A 192 1.72 16.11 -10.34
N ARG A 193 1.00 15.24 -11.06
CA ARG A 193 -0.07 15.60 -12.01
C ARG A 193 -1.25 16.34 -11.39
N ILE A 194 -1.47 16.15 -10.09
CA ILE A 194 -2.57 16.79 -9.34
C ILE A 194 -2.06 17.90 -8.42
N ASN A 195 -0.77 18.26 -8.48
CA ASN A 195 -0.26 19.40 -7.74
C ASN A 195 -0.94 20.69 -8.22
N HIS A 196 -1.33 21.56 -7.29
CA HIS A 196 -2.13 22.77 -7.49
C HIS A 196 -3.59 22.55 -7.92
N TRP A 197 -4.10 21.32 -7.85
CA TRP A 197 -5.52 21.08 -8.08
C TRP A 197 -6.33 21.34 -6.81
N GLN A 198 -7.53 21.90 -6.98
CA GLN A 198 -8.50 22.08 -5.90
C GLN A 198 -9.48 20.91 -5.88
N GLN A 199 -10.00 20.57 -4.69
CA GLN A 199 -11.06 19.58 -4.50
C GLN A 199 -10.74 18.25 -5.19
N VAL A 200 -9.53 17.74 -5.02
CA VAL A 200 -9.12 16.44 -5.55
C VAL A 200 -9.83 15.35 -4.76
N ASP A 201 -10.66 14.56 -5.44
CA ASP A 201 -11.36 13.44 -4.82
C ASP A 201 -10.48 12.17 -4.75
N PRO A 202 -10.89 11.13 -4.00
CA PRO A 202 -10.08 9.92 -3.85
C PRO A 202 -9.86 9.09 -5.13
N LEU A 203 -10.73 9.17 -6.14
CA LEU A 203 -10.50 8.54 -7.44
C LEU A 203 -9.44 9.31 -8.22
N GLU A 204 -9.55 10.63 -8.25
CA GLU A 204 -8.56 11.50 -8.88
C GLU A 204 -7.19 11.33 -8.21
N SER A 205 -7.12 11.22 -6.88
CA SER A 205 -5.86 10.98 -6.19
C SER A 205 -5.24 9.61 -6.51
N LEU A 206 -6.06 8.57 -6.69
CA LEU A 206 -5.58 7.24 -7.09
C LEU A 206 -5.05 7.25 -8.53
N ALA A 207 -5.82 7.79 -9.49
CA ALA A 207 -5.41 7.86 -10.89
C ALA A 207 -4.20 8.79 -11.11
N GLY A 208 -4.10 9.87 -10.33
CA GLY A 208 -3.01 10.84 -10.38
C GLY A 208 -1.79 10.47 -9.53
N SER A 209 -1.75 9.29 -8.91
CA SER A 209 -0.66 8.87 -8.02
C SER A 209 0.68 8.69 -8.72
N HIS A 210 0.64 8.39 -10.02
CA HIS A 210 1.82 8.23 -10.86
C HIS A 210 1.94 9.34 -11.91
N PRO A 211 3.16 9.58 -12.45
CA PRO A 211 3.39 10.55 -13.53
C PRO A 211 2.67 10.24 -14.84
N VAL A 212 2.05 9.06 -14.97
CA VAL A 212 1.31 8.59 -16.15
C VAL A 212 0.06 7.82 -15.74
N ASP A 213 -0.85 7.59 -16.69
CA ASP A 213 -2.04 6.74 -16.48
C ASP A 213 -1.66 5.27 -16.63
N ASP A 214 -1.21 4.62 -15.56
CA ASP A 214 -0.82 3.21 -15.55
C ASP A 214 -1.37 2.37 -14.38
N ILE A 215 -2.28 2.95 -13.60
CA ILE A 215 -2.94 2.27 -12.49
C ILE A 215 -4.04 1.36 -13.05
N ILE A 216 -3.82 0.05 -12.98
CA ILE A 216 -4.79 -0.99 -13.33
C ILE A 216 -5.53 -1.43 -12.08
N VAL A 217 -6.86 -1.48 -12.17
CA VAL A 217 -7.71 -1.81 -11.03
C VAL A 217 -8.80 -2.81 -11.40
N MET A 218 -9.30 -3.53 -10.40
CA MET A 218 -10.63 -4.13 -10.43
C MET A 218 -11.61 -3.32 -9.57
N LEU A 219 -12.89 -3.35 -9.95
CA LEU A 219 -13.97 -2.71 -9.20
C LEU A 219 -14.75 -3.77 -8.41
N CYS A 220 -15.04 -3.47 -7.14
CA CYS A 220 -15.89 -4.32 -6.31
C CYS A 220 -17.37 -4.08 -6.61
N ASP A 221 -18.16 -5.14 -6.52
CA ASP A 221 -19.61 -5.00 -6.56
C ASP A 221 -20.13 -4.26 -5.30
N PRO A 222 -21.23 -3.49 -5.43
CA PRO A 222 -21.99 -3.26 -6.65
C PRO A 222 -21.33 -2.21 -7.57
N VAL A 223 -21.33 -2.49 -8.88
CA VAL A 223 -21.03 -1.50 -9.93
C VAL A 223 -22.32 -1.16 -10.67
N GLN A 224 -22.80 0.08 -10.55
CA GLN A 224 -23.99 0.53 -11.26
C GLN A 224 -23.61 1.18 -12.58
N VAL A 225 -24.28 0.79 -13.66
CA VAL A 225 -24.06 1.32 -15.01
C VAL A 225 -25.20 2.27 -15.37
N GLN A 226 -24.88 3.52 -15.72
CA GLN A 226 -25.84 4.50 -16.21
C GLN A 226 -25.27 5.24 -17.43
N GLY A 227 -25.73 4.88 -18.62
CA GLY A 227 -25.13 5.34 -19.88
C GLY A 227 -23.65 4.98 -19.93
N ASP A 228 -22.79 5.95 -20.26
CA ASP A 228 -21.33 5.78 -20.28
C ASP A 228 -20.68 6.11 -18.91
N THR A 229 -21.39 5.92 -17.80
CA THR A 229 -20.87 6.15 -16.43
C THR A 229 -21.07 4.93 -15.53
N LEU A 230 -19.98 4.54 -14.86
CA LEU A 230 -19.95 3.53 -13.81
C LEU A 230 -19.94 4.23 -12.44
N TYR A 231 -20.73 3.71 -11.51
CA TYR A 231 -20.79 4.17 -10.13
C TYR A 231 -20.37 3.06 -9.17
N ILE A 232 -19.48 3.42 -8.22
CA ILE A 232 -18.91 2.51 -7.22
C ILE A 232 -19.08 3.06 -5.81
N ASP A 233 -19.11 2.15 -4.84
CA ASP A 233 -19.27 2.48 -3.41
C ASP A 233 -17.94 2.43 -2.62
N THR A 234 -16.95 1.73 -3.15
CA THR A 234 -15.67 1.44 -2.48
C THR A 234 -14.50 1.75 -3.38
N THR A 235 -13.34 1.96 -2.78
CA THR A 235 -12.10 2.24 -3.51
C THR A 235 -11.76 1.08 -4.47
N PRO A 236 -11.40 1.36 -5.75
CA PRO A 236 -10.91 0.33 -6.65
C PRO A 236 -9.67 -0.39 -6.12
N ILE A 237 -9.57 -1.69 -6.37
CA ILE A 237 -8.45 -2.51 -5.92
C ILE A 237 -7.39 -2.55 -7.02
N GLN A 238 -6.15 -2.17 -6.70
CA GLN A 238 -5.04 -2.25 -7.63
C GLN A 238 -4.64 -3.71 -7.89
N ILE A 239 -4.49 -4.07 -9.16
CA ILE A 239 -4.16 -5.43 -9.62
C ILE A 239 -2.99 -5.42 -10.60
N THR A 240 -2.42 -6.61 -10.85
CA THR A 240 -1.41 -6.83 -11.88
C THR A 240 -1.89 -7.98 -12.75
N GLY A 241 -1.84 -7.79 -14.07
CA GLY A 241 -2.45 -8.70 -15.03
C GLY A 241 -3.94 -8.43 -15.24
N ARG A 242 -4.52 -9.12 -16.22
CA ARG A 242 -5.97 -9.12 -16.53
C ARG A 242 -6.58 -10.49 -16.29
N PHE A 243 -5.78 -11.53 -16.51
CA PHE A 243 -6.19 -12.92 -16.35
C PHE A 243 -5.17 -13.66 -15.50
N TYR A 244 -5.60 -14.77 -14.93
CA TYR A 244 -4.72 -15.74 -14.30
C TYR A 244 -4.98 -17.15 -14.80
N ALA A 245 -3.94 -17.99 -14.74
CA ALA A 245 -4.00 -19.43 -14.98
C ALA A 245 -3.34 -20.17 -13.81
N LEU A 246 -3.64 -21.46 -13.66
CA LEU A 246 -2.97 -22.36 -12.72
C LEU A 246 -2.09 -23.33 -13.51
N VAL A 247 -0.78 -23.23 -13.32
CA VAL A 247 0.20 -23.94 -14.15
C VAL A 247 1.30 -24.59 -13.34
N GLN A 248 1.95 -25.59 -13.94
CA GLN A 248 3.25 -26.11 -13.52
C GLN A 248 4.32 -25.66 -14.52
N PHE A 249 5.45 -25.15 -14.02
CA PHE A 249 6.60 -24.83 -14.86
C PHE A 249 7.36 -26.12 -15.20
N VAL A 250 7.61 -26.37 -16.49
CA VAL A 250 8.27 -27.61 -16.93
C VAL A 250 9.74 -27.37 -17.20
N LEU A 251 10.06 -26.45 -18.12
CA LEU A 251 11.43 -26.13 -18.48
C LEU A 251 11.55 -24.71 -19.05
N PRO A 252 12.65 -23.99 -18.75
CA PRO A 252 12.99 -22.76 -19.44
C PRO A 252 13.41 -23.04 -20.89
N ILE A 253 12.97 -22.19 -21.82
CA ILE A 253 13.40 -22.26 -23.22
C ILE A 253 14.74 -21.53 -23.35
N SER A 254 15.81 -22.30 -23.59
CA SER A 254 17.19 -21.80 -23.63
C SER A 254 17.37 -20.61 -24.58
N GLY A 255 18.09 -19.59 -24.11
CA GLY A 255 18.37 -18.36 -24.87
C GLY A 255 17.19 -17.40 -25.00
N THR A 256 16.08 -17.66 -24.30
CA THR A 256 14.88 -16.81 -24.30
C THR A 256 14.42 -16.51 -22.87
N ASP A 257 13.43 -15.65 -22.73
CA ASP A 257 12.70 -15.42 -21.48
C ASP A 257 11.39 -16.21 -21.42
N GLN A 258 11.29 -17.33 -22.16
CA GLN A 258 10.08 -18.16 -22.23
C GLN A 258 10.22 -19.43 -21.40
N PHE A 259 9.08 -19.96 -20.96
CA PHE A 259 8.96 -21.24 -20.26
C PHE A 259 7.87 -22.08 -20.90
N GLN A 260 8.14 -23.37 -21.00
CA GLN A 260 7.10 -24.37 -21.21
C GLN A 260 6.36 -24.57 -19.89
N VAL A 261 5.03 -24.49 -19.94
CA VAL A 261 4.15 -24.78 -18.81
C VAL A 261 3.09 -25.80 -19.20
N ILE A 262 2.50 -26.45 -18.20
CA ILE A 262 1.32 -27.29 -18.35
C ILE A 262 0.21 -26.73 -17.46
N HIS A 263 -0.99 -26.58 -18.02
CA HIS A 263 -2.18 -26.13 -17.30
C HIS A 263 -2.73 -27.23 -16.39
N PHE A 264 -3.33 -26.81 -15.27
CA PHE A 264 -4.04 -27.72 -14.38
C PHE A 264 -5.31 -28.26 -15.04
N ASP A 265 -5.46 -29.58 -15.07
CA ASP A 265 -6.67 -30.24 -15.53
C ASP A 265 -7.61 -30.45 -14.33
N ARG A 266 -8.74 -29.73 -14.34
CA ARG A 266 -9.77 -29.80 -13.29
C ARG A 266 -10.33 -31.21 -13.11
N THR A 267 -10.43 -32.00 -14.19
CA THR A 267 -11.03 -33.34 -14.17
C THR A 267 -10.08 -34.35 -13.53
N SER A 268 -8.82 -34.36 -13.95
CA SER A 268 -7.80 -35.28 -13.40
C SER A 268 -7.24 -34.81 -12.06
N ARG A 269 -7.39 -33.52 -11.73
CA ARG A 269 -6.76 -32.83 -10.60
C ARG A 269 -5.23 -32.83 -10.67
N GLN A 270 -4.66 -32.93 -11.88
CA GLN A 270 -3.23 -33.01 -12.15
C GLN A 270 -2.80 -31.99 -13.21
N PHE A 271 -1.50 -31.74 -13.33
CA PHE A 271 -0.93 -30.94 -14.43
C PHE A 271 -0.81 -31.80 -15.70
N THR A 272 -1.96 -32.15 -16.27
CA THR A 272 -2.09 -32.93 -17.51
C THR A 272 -2.91 -32.21 -18.59
N GLY A 273 -3.21 -30.93 -18.37
CA GLY A 273 -3.95 -30.10 -19.31
C GLY A 273 -3.10 -29.64 -20.49
N ASP A 274 -3.53 -28.55 -21.12
CA ASP A 274 -2.83 -28.00 -22.27
C ASP A 274 -1.39 -27.59 -21.93
N SER A 275 -0.50 -27.88 -22.88
CA SER A 275 0.90 -27.45 -22.82
C SER A 275 1.03 -26.11 -23.56
N GLU A 276 1.57 -25.09 -22.90
CA GLU A 276 1.68 -23.73 -23.45
C GLU A 276 3.06 -23.12 -23.21
N VAL A 277 3.52 -22.29 -24.13
CA VAL A 277 4.70 -21.45 -23.94
C VAL A 277 4.29 -20.08 -23.41
N MET A 278 4.73 -19.74 -22.21
CA MET A 278 4.52 -18.43 -21.60
C MET A 278 5.82 -17.65 -21.53
N ARG A 279 5.72 -16.32 -21.53
CA ARG A 279 6.87 -15.42 -21.38
C ARG A 279 7.01 -14.96 -19.93
N LEU A 280 8.22 -15.04 -19.40
CA LEU A 280 8.63 -14.55 -18.08
C LEU A 280 9.81 -13.60 -18.22
N PRO A 281 9.60 -12.35 -18.69
CA PRO A 281 10.66 -11.39 -18.92
C PRO A 281 11.55 -11.20 -17.71
N GLU A 282 12.85 -10.96 -17.93
CA GLU A 282 13.77 -10.57 -16.87
C GLU A 282 13.36 -9.18 -16.33
N VAL A 283 13.31 -9.07 -15.00
CA VAL A 283 12.86 -7.84 -14.34
C VAL A 283 13.98 -6.81 -14.29
N VAL A 284 13.61 -5.53 -14.20
CA VAL A 284 14.58 -4.45 -14.10
C VAL A 284 15.18 -4.40 -12.69
N PHE A 285 16.51 -4.24 -12.63
CA PHE A 285 17.28 -4.21 -11.39
C PHE A 285 16.90 -3.04 -10.47
N ALA A 286 16.66 -3.32 -9.18
CA ALA A 286 16.33 -2.30 -8.17
C ALA A 286 17.60 -1.70 -7.59
N LYS A 287 18.13 -0.66 -8.25
CA LYS A 287 19.45 -0.09 -7.98
C LYS A 287 19.71 0.25 -6.51
N ASN A 288 18.75 0.82 -5.80
CA ASN A 288 18.90 1.22 -4.39
C ASN A 288 18.80 0.04 -3.41
N TYR A 289 18.20 -1.08 -3.82
CA TYR A 289 18.20 -2.32 -3.04
C TYR A 289 19.40 -3.21 -3.34
N GLY A 290 20.01 -3.07 -4.51
CA GLY A 290 21.15 -3.88 -4.93
C GLY A 290 20.77 -5.29 -5.38
N SER A 291 19.49 -5.54 -5.68
CA SER A 291 18.96 -6.85 -6.10
C SER A 291 17.85 -6.71 -7.15
N TYR A 292 17.51 -7.80 -7.82
CA TYR A 292 16.31 -7.87 -8.66
C TYR A 292 15.07 -8.10 -7.79
N PRO A 293 13.93 -7.42 -8.04
CA PRO A 293 12.70 -7.61 -7.25
C PRO A 293 12.14 -9.05 -7.26
N SER A 294 12.46 -9.81 -8.30
CA SER A 294 12.11 -11.22 -8.46
C SER A 294 13.11 -11.92 -9.38
N THR A 295 13.20 -13.23 -9.28
CA THR A 295 13.90 -14.10 -10.23
C THR A 295 13.04 -15.33 -10.52
N THR A 296 13.20 -15.91 -11.70
CA THR A 296 12.57 -17.16 -12.12
C THR A 296 13.57 -18.29 -12.28
N ARG A 297 14.83 -18.06 -11.90
CA ARG A 297 15.88 -19.08 -11.91
C ARG A 297 15.44 -20.28 -11.07
N ASP A 298 15.48 -21.47 -11.65
CA ASP A 298 15.14 -22.74 -10.99
C ASP A 298 13.70 -22.81 -10.44
N ILE A 299 12.77 -22.01 -10.97
CA ILE A 299 11.36 -22.03 -10.52
C ILE A 299 10.70 -23.39 -10.76
N GLU A 300 11.08 -24.09 -11.82
CA GLU A 300 10.65 -25.46 -12.15
C GLU A 300 11.12 -26.49 -11.11
N HIS A 301 12.20 -26.17 -10.38
CA HIS A 301 12.74 -26.97 -9.28
C HIS A 301 12.23 -26.52 -7.90
N SER A 302 11.34 -25.53 -7.85
CA SER A 302 10.75 -25.08 -6.58
C SER A 302 9.98 -26.23 -5.92
N PRO A 303 10.07 -26.41 -4.59
CA PRO A 303 9.33 -27.45 -3.88
C PRO A 303 7.80 -27.31 -3.98
N TYR A 304 7.28 -26.18 -4.47
CA TYR A 304 5.84 -25.96 -4.65
C TYR A 304 5.38 -26.08 -6.10
N ASN A 305 6.29 -26.35 -7.05
CA ASN A 305 5.96 -26.50 -8.46
C ASN A 305 5.10 -27.75 -8.73
N GLU A 306 5.16 -28.77 -7.86
CA GLU A 306 4.26 -29.94 -7.91
C GLU A 306 2.80 -29.56 -7.63
N THR A 307 2.56 -28.63 -6.69
CA THR A 307 1.22 -28.10 -6.40
C THR A 307 0.78 -27.05 -7.43
N GLY A 308 1.75 -26.45 -8.12
CA GLY A 308 1.61 -25.44 -9.15
C GLY A 308 1.53 -24.01 -8.65
N TRP A 309 1.46 -23.12 -9.63
CA TRP A 309 1.53 -21.68 -9.48
C TRP A 309 0.36 -21.01 -10.17
N TYR A 310 -0.30 -20.09 -9.47
CA TYR A 310 -1.11 -19.10 -10.14
C TYR A 310 -0.20 -18.09 -10.83
N VAL A 311 -0.40 -17.91 -12.14
CA VAL A 311 0.32 -16.92 -12.95
C VAL A 311 -0.66 -15.87 -13.42
N TYR A 312 -0.39 -14.60 -13.15
CA TYR A 312 -1.23 -13.45 -13.51
C TYR A 312 -0.54 -12.65 -14.61
N GLY A 313 -1.31 -12.22 -15.60
CA GLY A 313 -0.75 -11.52 -16.75
C GLY A 313 -1.77 -11.24 -17.84
N ALA A 314 -1.26 -11.03 -19.04
CA ALA A 314 -2.05 -10.89 -20.24
C ALA A 314 -1.23 -11.24 -21.49
N LYS A 315 -1.92 -11.42 -22.62
CA LYS A 315 -1.26 -11.60 -23.91
C LYS A 315 -0.62 -10.31 -24.39
N ASP A 316 0.57 -10.43 -24.98
CA ASP A 316 1.22 -9.34 -25.72
C ASP A 316 0.68 -9.24 -27.16
N ALA A 317 1.27 -8.34 -27.95
CA ALA A 317 0.88 -8.14 -29.35
C ALA A 317 1.05 -9.38 -30.25
N ASN A 318 1.89 -10.34 -29.86
CA ASN A 318 2.10 -11.59 -30.59
C ASN A 318 1.16 -12.72 -30.11
N GLY A 319 0.28 -12.43 -29.13
CA GLY A 319 -0.63 -13.40 -28.56
C GLY A 319 0.00 -14.34 -27.52
N VAL A 320 1.25 -14.08 -27.12
CA VAL A 320 1.95 -14.86 -26.09
C VAL A 320 1.56 -14.35 -24.71
N PHE A 321 1.18 -15.24 -23.80
CA PHE A 321 0.87 -14.85 -22.43
C PHE A 321 2.13 -14.48 -21.66
N VAL A 322 2.17 -13.26 -21.12
CA VAL A 322 3.31 -12.73 -20.36
C VAL A 322 2.95 -12.73 -18.88
N VAL A 323 3.73 -13.45 -18.09
CA VAL A 323 3.55 -13.57 -16.64
C VAL A 323 4.15 -12.34 -15.96
N GLN A 324 3.26 -11.51 -15.42
CA GLN A 324 3.59 -10.30 -14.68
C GLN A 324 3.64 -10.56 -13.16
N SER A 325 2.86 -11.51 -12.66
CA SER A 325 2.78 -11.86 -11.26
C SER A 325 2.63 -13.36 -11.04
N ILE A 326 3.15 -13.88 -9.93
CA ILE A 326 3.09 -15.30 -9.55
C ILE A 326 2.60 -15.47 -8.10
N ALA A 327 1.97 -16.62 -7.83
CA ALA A 327 1.57 -17.00 -6.48
C ALA A 327 1.59 -18.54 -6.32
N PRO A 328 2.24 -19.10 -5.27
CA PRO A 328 2.25 -20.54 -5.07
C PRO A 328 0.87 -21.01 -4.62
N ARG A 329 0.27 -22.00 -5.31
CA ARG A 329 -1.09 -22.48 -5.01
C ARG A 329 -1.22 -22.93 -3.55
N ALA A 330 -0.24 -23.68 -3.07
CA ALA A 330 -0.20 -24.25 -1.71
C ALA A 330 -0.35 -23.20 -0.59
N LEU A 331 -0.01 -21.93 -0.82
CA LEU A 331 -0.18 -20.88 0.19
C LEU A 331 -1.65 -20.55 0.46
N PHE A 332 -2.51 -20.64 -0.56
CA PHE A 332 -3.90 -20.17 -0.48
C PHE A 332 -4.90 -21.29 -0.20
N GLN A 333 -4.49 -22.55 -0.35
CA GLN A 333 -5.35 -23.68 -0.06
C GLN A 333 -5.69 -23.71 1.43
N LEU A 334 -6.91 -24.11 1.76
CA LEU A 334 -7.32 -24.39 3.15
C LEU A 334 -6.78 -25.75 3.60
N GLN A 335 -5.48 -25.95 3.44
CA GLN A 335 -4.73 -27.15 3.77
C GLN A 335 -3.47 -26.73 4.54
N PRO A 336 -3.58 -26.51 5.87
CA PRO A 336 -2.45 -26.06 6.66
C PRO A 336 -1.43 -27.20 6.79
N GLU A 337 -0.15 -26.88 6.71
CA GLU A 337 0.94 -27.83 7.00
C GLU A 337 0.87 -28.36 8.43
N LYS A 338 0.32 -27.54 9.33
CA LYS A 338 0.18 -27.86 10.74
C LYS A 338 -1.02 -27.15 11.36
N VAL A 339 -1.71 -27.85 12.27
CA VAL A 339 -2.67 -27.24 13.19
C VAL A 339 -2.10 -27.20 14.60
N THR A 340 -2.21 -26.05 15.26
CA THR A 340 -1.89 -25.90 16.68
C THR A 340 -3.16 -25.59 17.46
N PHE A 341 -3.42 -26.33 18.53
CA PHE A 341 -4.60 -26.17 19.35
C PHE A 341 -4.28 -25.42 20.65
N GLY A 342 -5.23 -24.57 21.05
CA GLY A 342 -5.22 -23.87 22.32
C GLY A 342 -4.39 -22.58 22.31
N ARG A 343 -4.88 -21.61 23.09
CA ARG A 343 -4.37 -20.23 23.18
C ARG A 343 -2.84 -20.12 23.35
N ARG A 344 -2.25 -20.91 24.27
CA ARG A 344 -0.81 -20.82 24.55
C ARG A 344 0.04 -21.29 23.37
N SER A 345 -0.37 -22.37 22.71
CA SER A 345 0.34 -22.92 21.55
C SER A 345 0.23 -21.97 20.36
N ALA A 346 -0.98 -21.43 20.12
CA ALA A 346 -1.25 -20.44 19.09
C ALA A 346 -0.36 -19.19 19.26
N PHE A 347 -0.37 -18.60 20.45
CA PHE A 347 0.45 -17.42 20.74
C PHE A 347 1.96 -17.70 20.61
N ASN A 348 2.44 -18.84 21.13
CA ASN A 348 3.83 -19.23 20.98
C ASN A 348 4.24 -19.36 19.52
N TYR A 349 3.37 -19.90 18.67
CA TYR A 349 3.64 -20.00 17.24
C TYR A 349 3.70 -18.62 16.59
N VAL A 350 2.72 -17.75 16.80
CA VAL A 350 2.72 -16.37 16.25
C VAL A 350 3.99 -15.62 16.66
N ARG A 351 4.30 -15.61 17.96
CA ARG A 351 5.42 -14.82 18.50
C ARG A 351 6.79 -15.33 18.07
N PHE A 352 6.98 -16.66 18.07
CA PHE A 352 8.29 -17.27 17.88
C PHE A 352 8.37 -18.15 16.63
N GLY A 353 7.39 -19.03 16.42
CA GLY A 353 7.37 -19.99 15.32
C GLY A 353 7.35 -19.35 13.93
N ALA A 354 6.49 -18.34 13.75
CA ALA A 354 6.24 -17.69 12.45
C ALA A 354 7.49 -17.07 11.82
N TRP A 355 8.47 -16.65 12.62
CA TRP A 355 9.71 -16.01 12.14
C TRP A 355 10.96 -16.84 12.39
N LYS A 356 10.83 -18.05 12.92
CA LYS A 356 11.97 -18.91 13.24
C LYS A 356 12.75 -19.24 11.98
N ASN A 357 14.09 -19.17 12.07
CA ASN A 357 15.03 -19.64 11.04
C ASN A 357 14.76 -19.07 9.64
N ALA A 358 14.53 -17.75 9.54
CA ALA A 358 14.14 -17.14 8.26
C ALA A 358 15.13 -17.34 7.12
N ALA A 359 16.42 -17.30 7.41
CA ALA A 359 17.45 -17.55 6.42
C ALA A 359 17.41 -19.00 5.90
N GLU A 360 17.24 -19.98 6.80
CA GLU A 360 17.20 -21.40 6.45
C GLU A 360 15.89 -21.83 5.76
N GLN A 361 14.84 -21.01 5.86
CA GLN A 361 13.55 -21.24 5.19
C GLN A 361 13.43 -20.54 3.84
N LYS A 362 14.51 -19.98 3.29
CA LYS A 362 14.50 -19.37 1.96
C LYS A 362 13.97 -20.33 0.88
N GLY A 363 13.16 -19.82 -0.04
CA GLY A 363 12.47 -20.60 -1.07
C GLY A 363 11.35 -21.48 -0.52
N LYS A 364 10.98 -21.33 0.76
CA LYS A 364 9.90 -22.07 1.42
C LYS A 364 8.79 -21.16 1.92
N LEU A 365 7.57 -21.68 1.84
CA LEU A 365 6.40 -21.14 2.52
C LEU A 365 6.09 -21.96 3.78
N SER A 366 5.24 -21.42 4.65
CA SER A 366 4.60 -22.19 5.72
C SER A 366 3.16 -21.74 5.91
N SER A 367 2.29 -22.69 6.23
CA SER A 367 0.86 -22.47 6.45
C SER A 367 0.43 -23.18 7.73
N VAL A 368 0.11 -22.42 8.78
CA VAL A 368 -0.22 -22.99 10.10
C VAL A 368 -1.53 -22.43 10.62
N LEU A 369 -2.46 -23.32 10.91
CA LEU A 369 -3.74 -22.98 11.52
C LEU A 369 -3.64 -23.07 13.05
N CYS A 370 -3.77 -21.94 13.71
CA CYS A 370 -3.89 -21.80 15.15
C CYS A 370 -5.36 -21.76 15.56
N SER A 371 -5.91 -22.92 15.95
CA SER A 371 -7.31 -23.03 16.34
C SER A 371 -7.50 -22.81 17.85
N SER A 372 -8.57 -22.09 18.20
CA SER A 372 -9.06 -21.95 19.57
C SER A 372 -9.79 -23.19 20.08
N ARG A 373 -10.13 -24.14 19.20
CA ARG A 373 -10.75 -25.43 19.53
C ARG A 373 -9.87 -26.30 20.41
N ARG A 374 -10.48 -27.33 21.01
CA ARG A 374 -9.74 -28.36 21.75
C ARG A 374 -9.15 -29.35 20.74
N SER A 375 -7.99 -29.91 21.06
CA SER A 375 -7.35 -30.92 20.20
C SER A 375 -8.20 -32.18 20.02
N SER A 376 -9.12 -32.46 20.95
CA SER A 376 -10.10 -33.54 20.85
C SER A 376 -11.07 -33.39 19.69
N ASP A 377 -11.25 -32.17 19.19
CA ASP A 377 -12.26 -31.86 18.17
C ASP A 377 -11.79 -32.24 16.76
N GLY A 378 -10.51 -32.57 16.58
CA GLY A 378 -9.91 -33.01 15.32
C GLY A 378 -9.36 -31.87 14.46
N ILE A 379 -8.42 -32.22 13.56
CA ILE A 379 -7.80 -31.29 12.60
C ILE A 379 -8.81 -30.87 11.53
N GLU A 380 -9.57 -31.83 11.00
CA GLU A 380 -10.57 -31.62 9.94
C GLU A 380 -11.61 -30.59 10.37
N THR A 381 -12.21 -30.76 11.55
CA THR A 381 -13.18 -29.82 12.13
C THR A 381 -12.62 -28.40 12.26
N ALA A 382 -11.34 -28.24 12.59
CA ALA A 382 -10.72 -26.91 12.69
C ALA A 382 -10.55 -26.24 11.32
N ILE A 383 -10.34 -27.03 10.26
CA ILE A 383 -10.25 -26.54 8.88
C ILE A 383 -11.66 -26.22 8.35
N GLU A 384 -12.65 -27.07 8.62
CA GLU A 384 -14.06 -26.90 8.21
C GLU A 384 -14.75 -25.68 8.83
N ASP A 385 -14.15 -25.07 9.87
CA ASP A 385 -14.56 -23.76 10.39
C ASP A 385 -14.39 -22.63 9.38
N TRP A 386 -13.56 -22.84 8.35
CA TRP A 386 -13.30 -21.87 7.30
C TRP A 386 -14.06 -22.28 6.03
N LYS A 387 -15.06 -21.50 5.68
CA LYS A 387 -16.04 -21.77 4.62
C LYS A 387 -16.04 -20.63 3.61
N ILE A 388 -16.47 -20.94 2.38
CA ILE A 388 -16.63 -19.93 1.34
C ILE A 388 -17.53 -18.79 1.84
N GLY A 389 -17.08 -17.55 1.65
CA GLY A 389 -17.72 -16.33 2.14
C GLY A 389 -17.19 -15.83 3.49
N ASP A 390 -16.46 -16.68 4.23
CA ASP A 390 -15.84 -16.25 5.48
C ASP A 390 -14.76 -15.19 5.21
N LYS A 391 -14.78 -14.15 6.04
CA LYS A 391 -13.77 -13.08 6.01
C LYS A 391 -12.87 -13.16 7.22
N ALA A 392 -11.62 -12.75 7.03
CA ALA A 392 -10.63 -12.62 8.08
C ALA A 392 -9.93 -11.26 8.01
N LEU A 393 -9.62 -10.72 9.19
CA LEU A 393 -8.71 -9.59 9.31
C LEU A 393 -7.29 -10.07 8.98
N LEU A 394 -6.64 -9.45 8.00
CA LEU A 394 -5.22 -9.71 7.71
C LEU A 394 -4.34 -8.75 8.51
N LEU A 395 -3.34 -9.29 9.20
CA LEU A 395 -2.17 -8.56 9.66
C LEU A 395 -0.98 -8.93 8.77
N HIS A 396 -0.49 -7.98 7.99
CA HIS A 396 0.65 -8.16 7.12
C HIS A 396 1.91 -7.62 7.79
N THR A 397 2.97 -8.42 7.81
CA THR A 397 4.31 -7.95 8.18
C THR A 397 5.39 -8.52 7.26
N TYR A 398 6.39 -7.69 6.93
CA TYR A 398 7.54 -8.14 6.15
C TYR A 398 8.88 -7.83 6.82
N GLY A 399 9.89 -8.62 6.46
CA GLY A 399 11.28 -8.44 6.85
C GLY A 399 12.16 -7.87 5.73
N GLY A 400 13.47 -7.97 5.93
CA GLY A 400 14.48 -7.31 5.11
C GLY A 400 15.18 -8.21 4.10
N ILE A 401 15.93 -7.56 3.21
CA ILE A 401 16.81 -8.19 2.22
C ILE A 401 18.24 -8.22 2.77
N GLY A 402 18.72 -9.40 3.11
CA GLY A 402 20.10 -9.70 3.54
C GLY A 402 20.93 -10.35 2.45
N GLY A 403 21.99 -11.07 2.84
CA GLY A 403 22.92 -11.74 1.92
C GLY A 403 24.06 -10.85 1.45
N ASN A 404 24.69 -11.21 0.33
CA ASN A 404 25.72 -10.41 -0.33
C ASN A 404 25.15 -9.08 -0.84
N ASN A 405 23.91 -9.13 -1.36
CA ASN A 405 23.15 -7.99 -1.89
C ASN A 405 22.19 -7.42 -0.83
N LYS A 406 22.71 -7.18 0.36
CA LYS A 406 21.95 -6.65 1.49
C LYS A 406 21.46 -5.23 1.23
N GLU A 407 20.19 -4.96 1.52
CA GLU A 407 19.64 -3.62 1.33
C GLU A 407 20.20 -2.61 2.35
N PRO A 408 20.30 -1.32 2.00
CA PRO A 408 20.84 -0.30 2.91
C PRO A 408 20.10 -0.19 4.24
N ALA A 409 18.77 -0.39 4.25
CA ALA A 409 17.96 -0.33 5.45
C ALA A 409 18.30 -1.44 6.47
N ALA A 410 18.89 -2.54 6.01
CA ALA A 410 19.34 -3.62 6.86
C ALA A 410 20.77 -3.41 7.40
N ALA A 411 21.46 -2.30 7.11
CA ALA A 411 22.84 -2.08 7.54
C ALA A 411 23.05 -2.13 9.06
N THR A 412 22.01 -1.90 9.85
CA THR A 412 22.05 -2.01 11.32
C THR A 412 21.52 -3.37 11.81
N PRO A 413 21.81 -3.77 13.06
CA PRO A 413 21.22 -4.98 13.64
C PRO A 413 19.69 -4.95 13.79
N ILE A 414 19.09 -3.76 13.72
CA ILE A 414 17.65 -3.56 13.86
C ILE A 414 17.05 -3.40 12.46
N PHE A 415 16.09 -4.24 12.13
CA PHE A 415 15.28 -4.11 10.92
C PHE A 415 13.81 -3.95 11.32
N PHE A 416 13.24 -2.77 11.06
CA PHE A 416 11.88 -2.46 11.50
C PHE A 416 10.81 -3.27 10.75
N GLY A 417 11.01 -3.50 9.46
CA GLY A 417 9.97 -4.09 8.61
C GLY A 417 8.86 -3.10 8.28
N HIS A 418 7.71 -3.64 7.90
CA HIS A 418 6.50 -2.90 7.60
C HIS A 418 5.27 -3.62 8.17
N PHE A 419 4.21 -2.87 8.41
CA PHE A 419 2.94 -3.36 8.90
C PHE A 419 1.81 -2.80 8.05
N ALA A 420 0.87 -3.66 7.66
CA ALA A 420 -0.38 -3.24 7.05
C ALA A 420 -1.53 -4.11 7.53
N TYR A 421 -2.74 -3.55 7.51
CA TYR A 421 -3.94 -4.37 7.57
C TYR A 421 -4.36 -4.83 6.19
N GLY A 422 -5.21 -5.84 6.15
CA GLY A 422 -5.91 -6.25 4.96
C GLY A 422 -7.16 -7.05 5.29
N ILE A 423 -7.69 -7.68 4.27
CA ILE A 423 -8.80 -8.63 4.38
C ILE A 423 -8.43 -9.85 3.56
N ALA A 424 -8.66 -11.01 4.14
CA ALA A 424 -8.73 -12.25 3.39
C ALA A 424 -10.16 -12.75 3.35
N GLU A 425 -10.56 -13.33 2.23
CA GLU A 425 -11.86 -13.97 2.06
C GLU A 425 -11.65 -15.39 1.54
N VAL A 426 -12.40 -16.34 2.08
CA VAL A 426 -12.43 -17.69 1.51
C VAL A 426 -13.34 -17.66 0.29
N VAL A 427 -12.77 -17.83 -0.90
CA VAL A 427 -13.47 -17.78 -2.18
C VAL A 427 -13.42 -19.15 -2.86
N TYR A 428 -14.34 -19.37 -3.79
CA TYR A 428 -14.28 -20.52 -4.68
C TYR A 428 -13.31 -20.25 -5.84
N GLU A 429 -12.34 -21.14 -6.04
CA GLU A 429 -11.40 -21.08 -7.16
C GLU A 429 -11.86 -21.98 -8.32
N PRO A 430 -12.28 -21.42 -9.46
CA PRO A 430 -12.85 -22.19 -10.56
C PRO A 430 -11.86 -23.06 -11.34
N LEU A 431 -10.58 -22.68 -11.46
CA LEU A 431 -9.59 -23.51 -12.19
C LEU A 431 -9.27 -24.79 -11.44
N ALA A 432 -9.11 -24.68 -10.13
CA ALA A 432 -8.76 -25.78 -9.26
C ALA A 432 -9.96 -26.45 -8.59
N ASP A 433 -11.19 -25.94 -8.77
CA ASP A 433 -12.42 -26.45 -8.15
C ASP A 433 -12.27 -26.71 -6.65
N GLU A 434 -11.82 -25.70 -5.91
CA GLU A 434 -11.55 -25.78 -4.48
C GLU A 434 -11.70 -24.42 -3.80
N PRO A 435 -11.97 -24.36 -2.49
CA PRO A 435 -11.91 -23.10 -1.77
C PRO A 435 -10.44 -22.65 -1.59
N ARG A 436 -10.20 -21.34 -1.62
CA ARG A 436 -8.89 -20.72 -1.33
C ARG A 436 -9.05 -19.37 -0.66
N PHE A 437 -7.98 -18.86 -0.06
CA PHE A 437 -7.92 -17.45 0.35
C PHE A 437 -7.72 -16.53 -0.86
N ASP A 438 -8.58 -15.53 -1.02
CA ASP A 438 -8.29 -14.28 -1.73
C ASP A 438 -7.76 -13.26 -0.72
N ILE A 439 -6.65 -12.58 -1.01
CA ILE A 439 -5.95 -11.72 -0.05
C ILE A 439 -5.78 -10.32 -0.63
N GLN A 440 -6.24 -9.32 0.13
CA GLN A 440 -6.19 -7.91 -0.22
C GLN A 440 -5.54 -7.11 0.90
N TYR A 441 -4.61 -6.23 0.52
CA TYR A 441 -3.82 -5.42 1.43
C TYR A 441 -4.29 -3.96 1.39
N HIS A 442 -4.50 -3.36 2.55
CA HIS A 442 -4.78 -1.93 2.69
C HIS A 442 -3.49 -1.22 3.09
N GLN A 443 -2.72 -0.82 2.09
CA GLN A 443 -1.40 -0.24 2.27
C GLN A 443 -1.50 1.24 2.64
N VAL A 444 -1.40 1.53 3.93
CA VAL A 444 -1.08 2.87 4.45
C VAL A 444 0.42 3.07 4.27
N TYR A 445 0.83 3.52 3.08
CA TYR A 445 2.23 3.56 2.67
C TYR A 445 2.64 4.95 2.18
N THR A 446 3.82 5.41 2.57
CA THR A 446 4.32 6.71 2.14
C THR A 446 4.83 6.67 0.70
N GLN A 447 4.97 7.84 0.08
CA GLN A 447 5.62 7.96 -1.22
C GLN A 447 7.01 7.30 -1.17
N ASN A 448 7.31 6.50 -2.18
CA ASN A 448 8.46 5.60 -2.22
C ASN A 448 9.04 5.55 -3.62
N THR A 449 10.19 4.89 -3.75
CA THR A 449 10.91 4.83 -5.02
C THR A 449 10.31 3.84 -6.02
N ASP A 450 9.64 2.78 -5.54
CA ASP A 450 9.09 1.70 -6.38
C ASP A 450 7.76 2.05 -7.05
N GLY A 451 7.11 3.14 -6.62
CA GLY A 451 5.78 3.50 -7.12
C GLY A 451 4.68 2.63 -6.48
N LEU A 452 4.86 2.20 -5.24
CA LEU A 452 3.76 1.60 -4.47
C LEU A 452 2.80 2.72 -4.05
N VAL A 453 1.53 2.61 -4.45
CA VAL A 453 0.50 3.62 -4.16
C VAL A 453 -0.33 3.20 -2.96
N ALA A 454 -0.51 4.10 -1.99
CA ALA A 454 -1.40 3.86 -0.86
C ALA A 454 -2.84 3.59 -1.33
N GLY A 455 -3.44 2.50 -0.84
CA GLY A 455 -4.76 2.07 -1.25
C GLY A 455 -4.99 0.59 -0.97
N THR A 456 -6.00 0.03 -1.62
CA THR A 456 -6.26 -1.41 -1.60
C THR A 456 -5.53 -2.07 -2.77
N LEU A 457 -4.76 -3.11 -2.48
CA LEU A 457 -3.98 -3.86 -3.48
C LEU A 457 -4.26 -5.35 -3.32
N HIS A 458 -4.56 -6.02 -4.42
CA HIS A 458 -4.68 -7.47 -4.46
C HIS A 458 -3.30 -8.14 -4.35
N TRP A 459 -3.24 -9.40 -3.93
CA TRP A 459 -2.01 -10.22 -3.90
C TRP A 459 -1.18 -10.05 -5.18
N SER A 460 -1.83 -10.13 -6.34
CA SER A 460 -1.14 -10.05 -7.64
C SER A 460 -0.30 -8.78 -7.79
N ARG A 461 -0.71 -7.68 -7.16
CA ARG A 461 -0.02 -6.38 -7.23
C ARG A 461 1.00 -6.19 -6.12
N TYR A 462 0.62 -6.51 -4.87
CA TYR A 462 1.45 -6.17 -3.71
C TYR A 462 2.52 -7.23 -3.43
N MET A 463 2.17 -8.51 -3.56
CA MET A 463 3.06 -9.62 -3.25
C MET A 463 3.62 -10.24 -4.52
N GLY A 464 2.74 -10.72 -5.39
CA GLY A 464 3.11 -11.60 -6.50
C GLY A 464 3.73 -10.89 -7.70
N ASP A 465 3.56 -9.57 -7.85
CA ASP A 465 4.11 -8.81 -8.98
C ASP A 465 5.64 -8.99 -9.04
N ARG A 466 6.14 -9.45 -10.19
CA ARG A 466 7.56 -9.80 -10.33
C ARG A 466 8.44 -8.55 -10.32
N GLN A 467 7.94 -7.39 -10.75
CA GLN A 467 8.69 -6.14 -10.81
C GLN A 467 8.43 -5.26 -9.59
N PHE A 468 7.18 -5.18 -9.14
CA PHE A 468 6.72 -4.23 -8.13
C PHE A 468 6.35 -4.88 -6.79
N GLY A 469 6.31 -6.21 -6.71
CA GLY A 469 5.90 -6.97 -5.54
C GLY A 469 7.08 -7.45 -4.70
N TRP A 470 6.76 -8.03 -3.54
CA TRP A 470 7.75 -8.39 -2.52
C TRP A 470 8.07 -9.89 -2.39
N LEU A 471 7.31 -10.76 -3.06
CA LEU A 471 7.40 -12.22 -2.90
C LEU A 471 8.83 -12.77 -3.10
N GLY A 472 9.55 -12.24 -4.11
CA GLY A 472 10.88 -12.72 -4.49
C GLY A 472 12.01 -12.27 -3.58
N THR A 473 11.84 -11.16 -2.86
CA THR A 473 12.94 -10.48 -2.17
C THR A 473 12.79 -10.38 -0.66
N ARG A 474 11.57 -10.42 -0.13
CA ARG A 474 11.34 -10.24 1.32
C ARG A 474 10.72 -11.49 1.96
N PRO A 475 11.09 -11.84 3.21
CA PRO A 475 10.26 -12.71 4.01
C PRO A 475 9.00 -11.96 4.48
N VAL A 476 7.87 -12.63 4.43
CA VAL A 476 6.54 -12.09 4.77
C VAL A 476 5.83 -13.06 5.71
N CYS A 477 5.09 -12.50 6.66
CA CYS A 477 4.16 -13.19 7.53
C CYS A 477 2.81 -12.46 7.48
N ASP A 478 1.82 -13.15 6.92
CA ASP A 478 0.43 -12.75 6.84
C ASP A 478 -0.37 -13.57 7.86
N ILE A 479 -0.99 -12.89 8.83
CA ILE A 479 -1.80 -13.52 9.89
C ILE A 479 -3.27 -13.22 9.59
N LEU A 480 -4.05 -14.25 9.25
CA LEU A 480 -5.48 -14.18 8.98
C LEU A 480 -6.23 -14.50 10.27
N ILE A 481 -7.01 -13.54 10.78
CA ILE A 481 -7.73 -13.67 12.05
C ILE A 481 -9.22 -13.74 11.77
N LYS A 482 -9.83 -14.88 12.11
CA LYS A 482 -11.28 -15.06 12.15
C LYS A 482 -11.76 -15.07 13.60
N LEU A 483 -12.66 -14.16 13.92
CA LEU A 483 -13.35 -14.08 15.21
C LEU A 483 -14.75 -13.55 14.95
N ASP A 484 -15.77 -14.38 15.16
CA ASP A 484 -17.15 -14.05 14.78
C ASP A 484 -17.63 -12.70 15.32
N ALA A 485 -17.19 -12.32 16.52
CA ALA A 485 -17.53 -11.02 17.11
C ALA A 485 -17.04 -9.80 16.32
N PHE A 486 -16.02 -9.97 15.47
CA PHE A 486 -15.40 -8.93 14.67
C PHE A 486 -15.58 -9.14 13.16
N THR A 487 -15.47 -10.39 12.68
CA THR A 487 -15.44 -10.72 11.26
C THR A 487 -16.81 -11.00 10.66
N GLU A 488 -17.79 -11.44 11.46
CA GLU A 488 -19.15 -11.71 10.98
C GLU A 488 -20.05 -10.48 11.12
N PRO A 489 -20.88 -10.17 10.12
CA PRO A 489 -21.86 -9.10 10.22
C PRO A 489 -22.92 -9.42 11.28
N TYR A 490 -23.29 -8.43 12.08
CA TYR A 490 -24.47 -8.47 12.96
C TYR A 490 -25.70 -8.18 12.11
N GLN A 491 -26.59 -9.15 11.98
CA GLN A 491 -27.87 -8.99 11.29
C GLN A 491 -28.91 -8.58 12.33
N ILE A 492 -29.28 -7.30 12.36
CA ILE A 492 -30.15 -6.71 13.38
C ILE A 492 -31.40 -6.18 12.68
N GLY A 493 -32.43 -7.03 12.55
CA GLY A 493 -33.57 -6.72 11.69
C GLY A 493 -33.12 -6.58 10.22
N ASP A 494 -33.42 -5.44 9.60
CA ASP A 494 -33.00 -5.12 8.22
C ASP A 494 -31.61 -4.46 8.12
N VAL A 495 -30.93 -4.24 9.26
CA VAL A 495 -29.62 -3.57 9.31
C VAL A 495 -28.52 -4.60 9.49
N ALA A 496 -27.58 -4.63 8.55
CA ALA A 496 -26.34 -5.37 8.68
C ALA A 496 -25.22 -4.45 9.18
N LEU A 497 -24.62 -4.77 10.33
CA LEU A 497 -23.51 -4.04 10.94
C LEU A 497 -22.26 -4.92 10.99
N SER A 498 -21.21 -4.56 10.23
CA SER A 498 -19.98 -5.35 10.13
C SER A 498 -18.78 -4.55 10.64
N PRO A 499 -18.17 -4.91 11.79
CA PRO A 499 -16.99 -4.22 12.31
C PRO A 499 -15.81 -4.26 11.32
N LEU A 500 -15.60 -5.41 10.68
CA LEU A 500 -14.56 -5.57 9.65
C LEU A 500 -14.80 -4.67 8.44
N ASP A 501 -16.04 -4.53 7.95
CA ASP A 501 -16.33 -3.61 6.84
C ASP A 501 -16.19 -2.14 7.26
N LEU A 502 -16.55 -1.78 8.50
CA LEU A 502 -16.29 -0.44 9.02
C LEU A 502 -14.80 -0.15 9.07
N MET A 503 -13.98 -1.10 9.53
CA MET A 503 -12.53 -1.00 9.52
C MET A 503 -11.98 -0.82 8.10
N ARG A 504 -12.46 -1.61 7.15
CA ARG A 504 -12.13 -1.48 5.72
C ARG A 504 -12.36 -0.06 5.22
N LEU A 505 -13.54 0.49 5.49
CA LEU A 505 -13.90 1.85 5.07
C LEU A 505 -13.00 2.92 5.72
N GLN A 506 -12.60 2.74 6.98
CA GLN A 506 -11.62 3.63 7.64
C GLN A 506 -10.23 3.55 7.00
N LEU A 507 -9.80 2.34 6.60
CA LEU A 507 -8.53 2.15 5.89
C LEU A 507 -8.57 2.80 4.50
N GLU A 508 -9.68 2.72 3.77
CA GLU A 508 -9.85 3.41 2.49
C GLU A 508 -9.75 4.94 2.63
N VAL A 509 -10.37 5.49 3.67
CA VAL A 509 -10.23 6.91 4.05
C VAL A 509 -8.76 7.24 4.36
N MET A 510 -8.09 6.44 5.20
CA MET A 510 -6.70 6.66 5.59
C MET A 510 -5.74 6.62 4.40
N THR A 511 -5.88 5.62 3.54
CA THR A 511 -5.04 5.46 2.35
C THR A 511 -5.22 6.60 1.35
N ALA A 512 -6.45 7.08 1.14
CA ALA A 512 -6.70 8.25 0.31
C ALA A 512 -5.99 9.51 0.83
N ARG A 513 -5.95 9.72 2.14
CA ARG A 513 -5.22 10.82 2.77
C ARG A 513 -3.72 10.69 2.61
N TYR A 514 -3.17 9.49 2.82
CA TYR A 514 -1.75 9.17 2.62
C TYR A 514 -1.28 9.39 1.18
N ARG A 515 -2.12 9.10 0.18
CA ARG A 515 -1.81 9.34 -1.24
C ARG A 515 -1.41 10.79 -1.53
N ILE A 516 -2.02 11.75 -0.84
CA ILE A 516 -1.82 13.19 -1.08
C ILE A 516 -1.24 13.94 0.13
N GLY A 517 -0.89 13.25 1.22
CA GLY A 517 -0.45 13.88 2.48
C GLY A 517 -1.42 14.93 3.00
N ASP A 518 -2.73 14.64 2.99
CA ASP A 518 -3.81 15.60 3.28
C ASP A 518 -3.72 16.92 2.50
N GLY A 519 -3.28 16.84 1.25
CA GLY A 519 -3.13 17.98 0.37
C GLY A 519 -1.71 18.53 0.31
N THR A 520 -0.79 18.09 1.16
CA THR A 520 0.60 18.56 1.16
C THR A 520 1.50 17.87 0.12
N GLY A 521 0.95 16.96 -0.69
CA GLY A 521 1.66 16.28 -1.79
C GLY A 521 2.43 15.02 -1.38
N GLY A 522 2.48 14.68 -0.10
CA GLY A 522 3.03 13.42 0.37
C GLY A 522 3.14 13.30 1.89
N THR A 523 3.24 12.07 2.36
CA THR A 523 3.43 11.71 3.77
C THR A 523 4.86 11.25 3.99
N PHE A 524 5.47 11.65 5.09
CA PHE A 524 6.86 11.30 5.43
C PHE A 524 6.91 10.59 6.77
N VAL A 525 7.65 9.49 6.83
CA VAL A 525 7.84 8.73 8.07
C VAL A 525 8.68 9.54 9.06
N GLY A 526 8.19 9.65 10.29
CA GLY A 526 8.90 10.27 11.40
C GLY A 526 8.48 9.67 12.76
N PRO A 527 9.11 10.09 13.87
CA PRO A 527 8.78 9.59 15.22
C PRO A 527 7.30 9.78 15.62
N ALA A 528 6.63 10.76 15.01
CA ALA A 528 5.22 11.07 15.25
C ALA A 528 4.25 10.55 14.18
N ASN A 529 4.75 10.13 13.01
CA ASN A 529 3.93 9.63 11.90
C ASN A 529 4.57 8.33 11.39
N ASN A 530 4.03 7.19 11.80
CA ASN A 530 4.44 5.90 11.25
C ASN A 530 3.21 5.10 10.81
N CYS A 531 3.38 4.33 9.73
CA CYS A 531 2.30 3.62 9.06
C CYS A 531 1.59 2.63 9.97
N SER A 532 2.30 2.04 10.94
CA SER A 532 1.75 1.09 11.90
C SER A 532 0.77 1.76 12.87
N GLN A 533 1.14 2.91 13.43
CA GLN A 533 0.27 3.72 14.29
C GLN A 533 -1.00 4.13 13.57
N ASP A 534 -0.86 4.63 12.35
CA ASP A 534 -2.01 5.15 11.60
C ASP A 534 -2.91 4.02 11.10
N SER A 535 -2.34 2.87 10.77
CA SER A 535 -3.12 1.65 10.48
C SER A 535 -3.92 1.20 11.71
N ASN A 536 -3.30 1.14 12.89
CA ASN A 536 -3.96 0.71 14.14
C ASN A 536 -5.13 1.60 14.54
N GLN A 537 -5.11 2.88 14.17
CA GLN A 537 -6.25 3.78 14.40
C GLN A 537 -7.51 3.35 13.64
N ALA A 538 -7.38 2.75 12.45
CA ALA A 538 -8.54 2.26 11.72
C ALA A 538 -9.26 1.12 12.47
N LEU A 539 -8.50 0.25 13.15
CA LEU A 539 -9.05 -0.79 14.01
C LEU A 539 -9.86 -0.16 15.17
N PHE A 540 -9.28 0.79 15.90
CA PHE A 540 -9.98 1.46 17.01
C PHE A 540 -11.22 2.24 16.54
N ALA A 541 -11.09 3.00 15.46
CA ALA A 541 -12.17 3.78 14.89
C ALA A 541 -13.34 2.89 14.46
N SER A 542 -13.08 1.66 13.98
CA SER A 542 -14.13 0.71 13.61
C SER A 542 -14.98 0.27 14.80
N ILE A 543 -14.33 -0.10 15.91
CA ILE A 543 -15.01 -0.57 17.13
C ILE A 543 -15.83 0.57 17.75
N GLN A 544 -15.25 1.76 17.88
CA GLN A 544 -15.98 2.94 18.39
C GLN A 544 -17.12 3.39 17.45
N SER A 545 -17.01 3.14 16.15
CA SER A 545 -18.08 3.47 15.19
C SER A 545 -19.30 2.57 15.37
N VAL A 546 -19.10 1.29 15.72
CA VAL A 546 -20.19 0.37 16.09
C VAL A 546 -20.97 0.95 17.27
N GLU A 547 -20.29 1.35 18.34
CA GLU A 547 -20.94 1.93 19.52
C GLU A 547 -21.71 3.21 19.19
N ARG A 548 -21.12 4.11 18.39
CA ARG A 548 -21.78 5.35 17.94
C ARG A 548 -23.01 5.08 17.08
N ILE A 549 -22.98 4.08 16.19
CA ILE A 549 -24.16 3.70 15.39
C ILE A 549 -25.28 3.22 16.29
N LEU A 550 -24.97 2.36 17.26
CA LEU A 550 -25.94 1.82 18.20
C LEU A 550 -26.55 2.90 19.11
N GLN A 551 -25.76 3.89 19.55
CA GLN A 551 -26.25 5.04 20.31
C GLN A 551 -27.24 5.91 19.52
N ASN A 552 -27.06 6.00 18.20
CA ASN A 552 -27.93 6.81 17.34
C ASN A 552 -29.20 6.07 16.88
N ILE A 553 -29.28 4.75 17.11
CA ILE A 553 -30.43 3.92 16.73
C ILE A 553 -30.84 3.01 17.90
N PRO A 554 -31.54 3.55 18.93
CA PRO A 554 -31.83 2.84 20.17
C PRO A 554 -32.59 1.52 19.98
N ASP A 555 -33.49 1.46 18.99
CA ASP A 555 -34.26 0.25 18.69
C ASP A 555 -33.37 -0.88 18.15
N VAL A 556 -32.40 -0.55 17.30
CA VAL A 556 -31.39 -1.50 16.80
C VAL A 556 -30.48 -1.96 17.94
N ALA A 557 -30.10 -1.06 18.84
CA ALA A 557 -29.30 -1.42 20.02
C ALA A 557 -30.07 -2.38 20.95
N ALA A 558 -31.35 -2.12 21.22
CA ALA A 558 -32.19 -3.01 22.02
C ALA A 558 -32.33 -4.39 21.37
N LEU A 559 -32.54 -4.44 20.05
CA LEU A 559 -32.66 -5.70 19.31
C LEU A 559 -31.34 -6.48 19.27
N LEU A 560 -30.20 -5.80 19.09
CA LEU A 560 -28.87 -6.40 19.16
C LEU A 560 -28.63 -7.05 20.52
N LEU A 561 -28.97 -6.35 21.61
CA LEU A 561 -28.82 -6.87 22.97
C LEU A 561 -29.77 -8.03 23.27
N GLN A 562 -30.85 -8.21 22.52
CA GLN A 562 -31.71 -9.39 22.65
C GLN A 562 -31.18 -10.60 21.86
N GLN A 563 -30.59 -10.36 20.68
CA GLN A 563 -30.22 -11.43 19.75
C GLN A 563 -28.76 -11.89 19.88
N GLU A 564 -27.84 -10.96 20.15
CA GLU A 564 -26.40 -11.14 19.96
C GLU A 564 -25.57 -10.57 21.14
N GLU A 565 -26.17 -10.45 22.33
CA GLU A 565 -25.55 -9.80 23.51
C GLU A 565 -24.15 -10.34 23.80
N SER A 566 -23.99 -11.66 23.82
CA SER A 566 -22.70 -12.29 24.15
C SER A 566 -21.62 -11.95 23.12
N ARG A 567 -21.98 -11.93 21.83
CA ARG A 567 -21.05 -11.63 20.73
C ARG A 567 -20.65 -10.16 20.75
N TYR A 568 -21.62 -9.28 20.96
CA TYR A 568 -21.37 -7.85 21.10
C TYR A 568 -20.53 -7.52 22.34
N ARG A 569 -20.78 -8.18 23.47
CA ARG A 569 -19.96 -8.03 24.69
C ARG A 569 -18.50 -8.42 24.42
N THR A 570 -18.26 -9.51 23.70
CA THR A 570 -16.91 -9.91 23.28
C THR A 570 -16.24 -8.82 22.44
N LEU A 571 -16.95 -8.24 21.46
CA LEU A 571 -16.42 -7.13 20.64
C LEU A 571 -16.03 -5.92 21.49
N ARG A 572 -16.86 -5.54 22.47
CA ARG A 572 -16.60 -4.38 23.34
C ARG A 572 -15.37 -4.58 24.21
N VAL A 573 -15.26 -5.72 24.90
CA VAL A 573 -14.11 -6.00 25.77
C VAL A 573 -12.83 -6.20 24.94
N LEU A 574 -12.94 -6.82 23.76
CA LEU A 574 -11.84 -6.88 22.79
C LEU A 574 -11.31 -5.48 22.44
N GLY A 575 -12.21 -4.51 22.20
CA GLY A 575 -11.84 -3.13 21.93
C GLY A 575 -11.07 -2.46 23.07
N GLU A 576 -11.60 -2.58 24.29
CA GLU A 576 -10.97 -2.04 25.52
C GLU A 576 -9.56 -2.62 25.72
N ASP A 577 -9.40 -3.94 25.52
CA ASP A 577 -8.11 -4.63 25.65
C ASP A 577 -7.12 -4.25 24.55
N LEU A 578 -7.56 -4.11 23.30
CA LEU A 578 -6.72 -3.64 22.19
C LEU A 578 -6.20 -2.22 22.45
N GLU A 579 -7.06 -1.33 22.95
CA GLU A 579 -6.71 0.06 23.25
C GLU A 579 -5.66 0.11 24.36
N SER A 580 -5.90 -0.61 25.46
CA SER A 580 -4.95 -0.75 26.57
C SER A 580 -3.61 -1.35 26.15
N ALA A 581 -3.63 -2.37 25.27
CA ALA A 581 -2.42 -3.08 24.85
C ALA A 581 -1.51 -2.23 23.93
N LEU A 582 -2.11 -1.45 23.03
CA LEU A 582 -1.40 -0.67 22.00
C LEU A 582 -1.15 0.79 22.39
N GLN A 583 -1.87 1.34 23.38
CA GLN A 583 -1.70 2.71 23.91
C GLN A 583 -1.50 2.75 25.45
N PRO A 584 -0.49 2.08 26.02
CA PRO A 584 -0.40 1.87 27.47
C PRO A 584 -0.14 3.12 28.33
N PHE A 585 0.28 4.26 27.74
CA PHE A 585 0.69 5.46 28.49
C PHE A 585 0.18 6.80 27.90
N GLY A 586 -0.83 6.80 27.03
CA GLY A 586 -1.34 8.02 26.41
C GLY A 586 -2.84 7.98 26.16
N GLY A 587 -3.53 9.10 26.39
CA GLY A 587 -4.92 9.28 25.96
C GLY A 587 -5.00 9.53 24.44
N PRO A 588 -6.19 9.35 23.83
CA PRO A 588 -6.39 9.60 22.41
C PRO A 588 -5.97 11.04 22.07
N ARG A 589 -5.19 11.19 21.00
CA ARG A 589 -4.78 12.49 20.46
C ARG A 589 -6.01 13.41 20.34
N SER A 590 -5.91 14.68 20.77
CA SER A 590 -7.06 15.58 20.90
C SER A 590 -7.69 16.03 19.57
N ASP A 591 -6.95 15.99 18.47
CA ASP A 591 -7.43 16.17 17.08
C ASP A 591 -8.49 15.12 16.65
N TRP A 592 -8.66 14.06 17.44
CA TRP A 592 -9.44 12.87 17.12
C TRP A 592 -10.82 12.86 17.76
N GLN A 593 -10.99 13.51 18.94
CA GLN A 593 -12.32 13.71 19.54
C GLN A 593 -13.23 14.58 18.63
N ASN A 594 -12.63 15.41 17.78
CA ASN A 594 -13.35 16.37 16.93
C ASN A 594 -13.45 15.97 15.45
N ASN A 595 -12.98 14.78 15.03
CA ASN A 595 -12.86 14.40 13.61
C ASN A 595 -12.04 15.42 12.76
N GLU A 596 -11.09 16.12 13.38
CA GLU A 596 -10.20 17.06 12.68
C GLU A 596 -8.94 16.33 12.22
N TYR A 597 -9.12 15.63 11.10
CA TYR A 597 -8.13 14.78 10.47
C TYR A 597 -7.01 15.58 9.78
N ASN A 598 -5.89 15.85 10.48
CA ASN A 598 -4.68 16.50 9.94
C ASN A 598 -3.45 15.56 9.94
N LEU A 599 -3.17 14.87 8.83
CA LEU A 599 -1.91 14.17 8.53
C LEU A 599 -1.00 15.16 7.79
N GLY A 600 -0.27 15.97 8.54
CA GLY A 600 0.56 16.99 7.90
C GLY A 600 1.63 17.62 8.77
N SER A 601 1.64 17.38 10.08
CA SER A 601 2.71 17.89 10.92
C SER A 601 3.97 17.05 10.71
N THR A 602 4.96 17.63 10.03
CA THR A 602 6.34 17.16 10.17
C THR A 602 6.77 17.34 11.64
N LEU A 603 7.92 16.78 12.01
CA LEU A 603 8.62 16.97 13.30
C LEU A 603 8.74 18.46 13.76
N GLU A 604 8.42 19.41 12.87
CA GLU A 604 8.75 20.82 12.95
C GLU A 604 7.67 21.64 13.69
N ASP A 605 6.44 21.14 13.87
CA ASP A 605 5.35 21.92 14.49
C ASP A 605 5.28 21.81 16.03
N ASP A 606 5.69 20.67 16.62
CA ASP A 606 5.66 20.48 18.09
C ASP A 606 6.65 19.39 18.60
N PRO A 607 7.96 19.69 18.72
CA PRO A 607 9.01 18.70 18.93
C PRO A 607 8.95 17.95 20.27
N LEU A 608 8.51 18.62 21.34
CA LEU A 608 8.41 18.01 22.67
C LEU A 608 7.19 17.08 22.75
N ARG A 609 6.03 17.52 22.24
CA ARG A 609 4.81 16.70 22.17
C ARG A 609 5.02 15.43 21.34
N ASN A 610 5.71 15.55 20.20
CA ASN A 610 6.00 14.43 19.29
C ASN A 610 7.01 13.41 19.86
N LEU A 611 7.98 13.86 20.67
CA LEU A 611 8.88 12.94 21.39
C LEU A 611 8.14 12.16 22.48
N TRP A 612 7.24 12.81 23.23
CA TRP A 612 6.39 12.17 24.23
C TRP A 612 5.40 11.17 23.59
N ILE A 613 4.81 11.52 22.44
CA ILE A 613 3.94 10.62 21.67
C ILE A 613 4.71 9.40 21.18
N GLY A 614 5.93 9.56 20.65
CA GLY A 614 6.78 8.44 20.24
C GLY A 614 7.19 7.52 21.40
N LEU A 615 7.44 8.07 22.59
CA LEU A 615 7.79 7.29 23.79
C LEU A 615 6.57 6.56 24.38
N GLY A 616 5.37 7.16 24.36
CA GLY A 616 4.13 6.56 24.86
C GLY A 616 3.54 5.45 23.97
N SER A 617 4.04 5.30 22.75
CA SER A 617 3.50 4.42 21.70
C SER A 617 4.53 3.41 21.16
N TRP A 618 5.59 3.12 21.91
CA TRP A 618 6.70 2.28 21.43
C TRP A 618 6.27 0.89 20.91
N ARG A 619 5.17 0.32 21.44
CA ARG A 619 4.60 -0.97 20.98
C ARG A 619 4.00 -0.90 19.57
N THR A 620 3.55 0.27 19.13
CA THR A 620 3.05 0.50 17.77
C THR A 620 4.15 0.99 16.82
N MET A 621 5.32 1.42 17.33
CA MET A 621 6.47 1.80 16.49
C MET A 621 7.16 0.61 15.82
N PHE A 622 7.08 -0.60 16.39
CA PHE A 622 7.65 -1.82 15.79
C PHE A 622 6.56 -2.62 15.07
N PRO A 623 6.58 -2.69 13.72
CA PRO A 623 5.61 -3.41 12.91
C PRO A 623 5.27 -4.83 13.42
N ARG A 624 6.31 -5.64 13.64
CA ARG A 624 6.13 -7.02 14.15
C ARG A 624 5.54 -7.06 15.54
N LYS A 625 5.94 -6.15 16.44
CA LYS A 625 5.43 -6.11 17.81
C LYS A 625 3.93 -5.79 17.82
N ALA A 626 3.50 -4.81 17.02
CA ALA A 626 2.11 -4.45 16.89
C ALA A 626 1.28 -5.64 16.37
N SER A 627 1.75 -6.30 15.30
CA SER A 627 1.12 -7.50 14.76
C SER A 627 0.99 -8.62 15.79
N ASP A 628 2.08 -8.96 16.48
CA ASP A 628 2.10 -10.01 17.51
C ASP A 628 1.12 -9.69 18.64
N THR A 629 1.05 -8.43 19.09
CA THR A 629 0.14 -7.98 20.16
C THR A 629 -1.33 -8.06 19.73
N ILE A 630 -1.67 -7.63 18.51
CA ILE A 630 -3.06 -7.72 18.02
C ILE A 630 -3.48 -9.18 17.90
N ALA A 631 -2.66 -10.01 17.23
CA ALA A 631 -2.93 -11.43 17.10
C ALA A 631 -3.08 -12.10 18.46
N GLU A 632 -2.20 -11.79 19.42
CA GLU A 632 -2.31 -12.26 20.80
C GLU A 632 -3.67 -11.93 21.40
N THR A 633 -4.09 -10.65 21.35
CA THR A 633 -5.37 -10.19 21.90
C THR A 633 -6.54 -10.96 21.29
N PHE A 634 -6.62 -11.09 19.96
CA PHE A 634 -7.69 -11.85 19.30
C PHE A 634 -7.69 -13.34 19.70
N ILE A 635 -6.53 -13.97 19.83
CA ILE A 635 -6.41 -15.36 20.30
C ILE A 635 -6.93 -15.48 21.75
N GLN A 636 -6.80 -14.45 22.59
CA GLN A 636 -7.35 -14.45 23.95
C GLN A 636 -8.88 -14.61 23.96
N TYR A 637 -9.54 -14.04 22.95
CA TYR A 637 -10.98 -14.06 22.75
C TYR A 637 -11.47 -15.23 21.89
N GLY A 638 -10.61 -16.23 21.64
CA GLY A 638 -10.99 -17.46 20.95
C GLY A 638 -10.95 -17.36 19.42
N ALA A 639 -10.24 -16.40 18.85
CA ALA A 639 -10.06 -16.32 17.40
C ALA A 639 -9.39 -17.58 16.82
N SER A 640 -9.82 -17.98 15.63
CA SER A 640 -9.13 -18.92 14.75
C SER A 640 -8.16 -18.13 13.89
N VAL A 641 -6.88 -18.50 13.91
CA VAL A 641 -5.82 -17.70 13.28
C VAL A 641 -5.04 -18.55 12.29
N TRP A 642 -5.01 -18.15 11.02
CA TRP A 642 -4.21 -18.80 9.98
C TRP A 642 -2.94 -17.99 9.71
N VAL A 643 -1.77 -18.57 9.93
CA VAL A 643 -0.49 -17.90 9.73
C VAL A 643 0.13 -18.40 8.42
N LEU A 644 0.26 -17.49 7.47
CA LEU A 644 0.83 -17.71 6.15
C LEU A 644 2.19 -17.02 6.07
N ARG A 645 3.22 -17.77 5.72
CA ARG A 645 4.60 -17.25 5.64
C ARG A 645 5.20 -17.56 4.29
N THR A 646 5.90 -16.61 3.70
CA THR A 646 6.73 -16.83 2.51
C THR A 646 8.13 -16.29 2.75
N ASN A 647 9.19 -16.97 2.31
CA ASN A 647 10.56 -16.46 2.44
C ASN A 647 11.24 -16.45 1.07
N GLN A 648 11.21 -15.32 0.35
CA GLN A 648 11.91 -15.15 -0.95
C GLN A 648 11.60 -16.30 -1.94
N MET A 649 10.38 -16.28 -2.49
CA MET A 649 9.79 -17.36 -3.29
C MET A 649 9.74 -17.00 -4.79
N GLY A 650 9.44 -17.99 -5.63
CA GLY A 650 9.50 -17.90 -7.08
C GLY A 650 10.69 -18.71 -7.56
N GLY A 651 11.68 -18.04 -8.15
CA GLY A 651 13.01 -18.61 -8.38
C GLY A 651 13.98 -18.42 -7.21
N PHE A 652 15.22 -18.85 -7.40
CA PHE A 652 16.29 -18.79 -6.40
C PHE A 652 17.39 -17.78 -6.77
N ASP A 653 17.60 -16.77 -5.94
CA ASP A 653 18.71 -15.82 -6.07
C ASP A 653 19.73 -16.08 -4.95
N PRO A 654 20.92 -16.65 -5.19
CA PRO A 654 21.87 -17.00 -4.15
C PRO A 654 22.44 -15.80 -3.38
N ASP A 655 22.35 -14.57 -3.91
CA ASP A 655 23.03 -13.40 -3.35
C ASP A 655 22.21 -12.63 -2.32
N ILE A 656 20.92 -12.94 -2.19
CA ILE A 656 20.06 -12.38 -1.13
C ILE A 656 19.76 -13.40 -0.03
N SER A 657 19.38 -12.96 1.16
CA SER A 657 18.94 -13.84 2.25
C SER A 657 17.85 -13.20 3.09
N PRO A 658 16.83 -13.94 3.56
CA PRO A 658 15.75 -13.35 4.35
C PRO A 658 16.23 -12.84 5.72
N ILE A 659 15.85 -11.60 6.07
CA ILE A 659 16.05 -11.03 7.41
C ILE A 659 14.70 -10.89 8.09
N ALA A 660 14.50 -11.54 9.24
CA ALA A 660 13.28 -11.34 10.03
C ALA A 660 13.23 -9.91 10.61
N PRO A 661 12.04 -9.27 10.68
CA PRO A 661 11.91 -7.98 11.35
C PRO A 661 12.12 -8.14 12.86
N THR A 662 12.75 -7.14 13.46
CA THR A 662 13.10 -7.09 14.87
C THR A 662 11.83 -7.04 15.73
N THR A 663 11.80 -7.83 16.80
CA THR A 663 10.80 -7.77 17.86
C THR A 663 11.51 -7.75 19.21
N PHE A 664 11.03 -6.94 20.15
CA PHE A 664 11.58 -6.78 21.50
C PHE A 664 10.69 -7.42 22.57
#